data_AF-M2XNY0-F1
#
_entry.id   AF-M2XNY0-F1
#
_cell.length_a   1.000
_cell.length_b   1.000
_cell.length_c   1.000
_cell.angle_alpha   90.00
_cell.angle_beta   90.00
_cell.angle_gamma   90.00
#
_symmetry.space_group_name_H-M   'P 1'
#
loop_
_entity.id
_entity.type
_entity.pdbx_description
1 polymer ?
#
loop_
_entity_poly.entity_id
_entity_poly.type
_entity_poly.pdbx_seq_one_letter_code
_entity_poly.pdbx_strand_id
1 'polypeptide(L)'
;MRTRRSLVVSAAATVLLGTVVTTAPPAQAAPALPTGFALIDTPTGQQAGDLTDAAYLPDGSVLTTGRLGSVQLVPRGGQPVQIASLPVHTTGSLGLTGIAVAPDFITSRTVYTTRALATSTSTQVFRLSKWRADGVGAPTGLTDETPVLEFPVNADSKGIQDVVVDPGGDVLWVAVGDNATVQAPAGATKDNVDKFALRALDPAQPTGKVLRVGTDGKGRVDNPFYDPGAPTSWRSRNYTSGLRDPRIAVDPRGGVVVTDIGWAARSEANLAFPGQNLKWPCWEGTTRAPGYRDLPECANVANSAPLSEATQGATDTLVGGVPYTGTSYPEVYRGLHFVANKSGHTLSTFAFDAGGKATQAINAIASDIGDPVSVLTAPNGDIVLADSASSKLRRLSYKQANKAPVAAFTGTVTPAMKKISLDAGGSSDPDLDSLDYQWTFGDGTTGNGQAVEHTYSTGDVVTVSLTVSDAHGAVTNTSQTFVPGEATPTLSLAAPDPNTVFSGGETVSVGASAEDPTDGPLTVKWRAERMRCPQSNACEYTTLRTGTGPTFPFAFPNETDTRVVVTATAENSRGVITSQRYTVNPRTARLSVVGSRPARVKIGVNESADRLVTVNSSVQISAPPKSLDAANFVKWPDNQSTEPVRQVQMPVAGLTLRAEYQTPIQKRYADEAPIRTLVGTPVGLELIEGDGHWQLYTSGRLYWTEQYGTRAVAGEILTKYVTLGAHAFLGSPKTDELVARANNGRYNDFVGGPLTGDASIYWTSSIGAMAIYGDIRAKWIATNGEAGPLGFPTTDQLTTPDGIGRVNHFNNNNASIYWTAATGAHYVMGRIWQKWRSLGWEVYFGYPTTDEVATPDGVGRYTHFSGNGSIYWSPSTDAFEIHGSIRDRYKAIGWENGVGYPITDETWTPGSTGKYNHFRQGGFDHSIYWRAGTNVAWEVKGMIRLRWRDLGWETSYLGFPTSGEYNIPTGKRSDFQYGYITYNGSTGAIEDRRY
;
A
#
# COMPACT_ATOMS: atom_id res chain seq x y z
N MET A 1 25.20 -66.40 -24.40
CA MET A 1 26.44 -67.16 -24.67
C MET A 1 27.65 -66.26 -24.39
N ARG A 2 28.70 -66.83 -23.77
CA ARG A 2 30.04 -66.30 -23.47
C ARG A 2 30.12 -65.30 -22.29
N THR A 3 30.26 -65.74 -21.03
CA THR A 3 31.45 -66.25 -20.29
C THR A 3 32.57 -65.23 -20.03
N ARG A 4 32.79 -65.04 -18.72
CA ARG A 4 33.83 -64.28 -18.01
C ARG A 4 35.26 -64.64 -18.40
N ARG A 5 36.18 -63.68 -18.25
CA ARG A 5 37.53 -63.94 -17.72
C ARG A 5 37.88 -62.88 -16.68
N SER A 6 38.03 -63.34 -15.45
CA SER A 6 38.57 -62.62 -14.30
C SER A 6 40.10 -62.67 -14.36
N LEU A 7 40.76 -61.56 -14.00
CA LEU A 7 42.16 -61.53 -13.59
C LEU A 7 42.18 -60.96 -12.17
N VAL A 8 42.60 -61.81 -11.24
CA VAL A 8 42.81 -61.52 -9.82
C VAL A 8 44.26 -61.03 -9.67
N VAL A 9 44.44 -59.86 -9.07
CA VAL A 9 45.71 -59.46 -8.45
C VAL A 9 45.37 -58.97 -7.04
N SER A 10 45.81 -59.72 -6.05
CA SER A 10 45.76 -59.38 -4.63
C SER A 10 46.85 -58.36 -4.30
N ALA A 11 46.49 -57.28 -3.60
CA ALA A 11 47.44 -56.42 -2.90
C ALA A 11 46.86 -56.02 -1.55
N ALA A 12 47.74 -55.98 -0.56
CA ALA A 12 47.48 -56.09 0.87
C ALA A 12 46.67 -54.94 1.50
N ALA A 13 45.93 -55.27 2.55
CA ALA A 13 45.18 -54.35 3.38
C ALA A 13 46.12 -53.59 4.34
N THR A 14 46.15 -52.27 4.20
CA THR A 14 46.71 -51.35 5.20
C THR A 14 45.55 -50.66 5.90
N VAL A 15 45.32 -50.98 7.17
CA VAL A 15 44.32 -50.31 8.01
C VAL A 15 44.86 -48.94 8.40
N LEU A 16 44.42 -47.88 7.70
CA LEU A 16 44.53 -46.51 8.20
C LEU A 16 43.27 -46.19 9.01
N LEU A 17 43.44 -45.97 10.32
CA LEU A 17 42.47 -45.24 11.14
C LEU A 17 42.39 -43.81 10.61
N GLY A 18 41.40 -43.53 9.76
CA GLY A 18 41.04 -42.17 9.38
C GLY A 18 40.30 -41.50 10.53
N THR A 19 40.96 -40.58 11.23
CA THR A 19 40.30 -39.59 12.07
C THR A 19 39.37 -38.76 11.19
N VAL A 20 38.06 -39.01 11.30
CA VAL A 20 37.05 -38.09 10.77
C VAL A 20 37.13 -36.83 11.63
N VAL A 21 37.85 -35.82 11.14
CA VAL A 21 37.73 -34.46 11.65
C VAL A 21 36.35 -34.00 11.21
N THR A 22 35.35 -34.17 12.07
CA THR A 22 34.10 -33.42 11.98
C THR A 22 34.46 -31.97 12.21
N THR A 23 34.73 -31.23 11.13
CA THR A 23 34.76 -29.77 11.22
C THR A 23 33.36 -29.36 11.66
N ALA A 24 33.23 -28.89 12.89
CA ALA A 24 32.00 -28.24 13.33
C ALA A 24 31.63 -27.19 12.27
N PRO A 25 30.35 -27.08 11.86
CA PRO A 25 29.94 -25.99 10.99
C PRO A 25 30.44 -24.67 11.60
N PRO A 26 30.90 -23.71 10.77
CA PRO A 26 31.39 -22.43 11.28
C PRO A 26 30.33 -21.86 12.23
N ALA A 27 30.75 -21.50 13.45
CA ALA A 27 29.85 -20.92 14.44
C ALA A 27 29.19 -19.68 13.82
N GLN A 28 27.86 -19.71 13.72
CA GLN A 28 27.07 -18.58 13.24
C GLN A 28 27.41 -17.36 14.12
N ALA A 29 27.68 -16.21 13.49
CA ALA A 29 28.00 -14.99 14.23
C ALA A 29 26.90 -14.71 15.26
N ALA A 30 27.30 -14.28 16.46
CA ALA A 30 26.33 -13.93 17.49
C ALA A 30 25.48 -12.74 17.01
N PRO A 31 24.16 -12.75 17.23
CA PRO A 31 23.29 -11.65 16.82
C PRO A 31 23.75 -10.33 17.43
N ALA A 32 23.88 -9.30 16.58
CA ALA A 32 24.13 -7.94 17.05
C ALA A 32 22.79 -7.29 17.40
N LEU A 33 22.52 -7.13 18.71
CA LEU A 33 21.27 -6.59 19.24
C LEU A 33 21.50 -5.19 19.84
N PRO A 34 20.46 -4.34 19.93
CA PRO A 34 20.56 -3.09 20.69
C PRO A 34 20.88 -3.38 22.15
N THR A 35 21.55 -2.43 22.82
CA THR A 35 21.96 -2.57 24.22
C THR A 35 20.77 -2.92 25.13
N GLY A 36 20.94 -3.96 25.97
CA GLY A 36 19.92 -4.45 26.89
C GLY A 36 18.98 -5.51 26.29
N PHE A 37 19.03 -5.78 24.99
CA PHE A 37 18.23 -6.85 24.38
C PHE A 37 18.97 -8.19 24.34
N ALA A 38 18.18 -9.26 24.44
CA ALA A 38 18.60 -10.64 24.24
C ALA A 38 17.53 -11.41 23.45
N LEU A 39 17.94 -12.44 22.69
CA LEU A 39 17.01 -13.38 22.07
C LEU A 39 16.82 -14.60 22.98
N ILE A 40 15.55 -14.92 23.25
CA ILE A 40 15.15 -16.13 23.97
C ILE A 40 14.52 -17.09 22.97
N ASP A 41 15.21 -18.20 22.71
CA ASP A 41 14.79 -19.21 21.75
C ASP A 41 13.83 -20.22 22.40
N THR A 42 12.70 -20.48 21.74
CA THR A 42 11.76 -21.56 22.09
C THR A 42 11.64 -22.51 20.90
N PRO A 43 11.84 -23.83 21.07
CA PRO A 43 11.68 -24.79 19.97
C PRO A 43 10.22 -24.84 19.51
N THR A 44 9.99 -24.95 18.20
CA THR A 44 8.62 -25.00 17.63
C THR A 44 8.09 -26.41 17.44
N GLY A 45 8.98 -27.41 17.39
CA GLY A 45 8.65 -28.78 17.00
C GLY A 45 8.54 -28.97 15.48
N GLN A 46 8.70 -27.92 14.68
CA GLN A 46 8.75 -28.03 13.22
C GLN A 46 10.11 -28.55 12.75
N GLN A 47 10.17 -29.05 11.52
CA GLN A 47 11.45 -29.34 10.88
C GLN A 47 12.18 -28.05 10.50
N ALA A 48 13.52 -28.07 10.52
CA ALA A 48 14.32 -26.95 10.04
C ALA A 48 13.98 -26.65 8.57
N GLY A 49 13.69 -25.38 8.28
CA GLY A 49 13.22 -24.88 6.98
C GLY A 49 11.72 -25.05 6.72
N ASP A 50 10.97 -25.68 7.61
CA ASP A 50 9.54 -25.97 7.41
C ASP A 50 8.61 -24.96 8.09
N LEU A 51 9.03 -24.32 9.18
CA LEU A 51 8.21 -23.32 9.88
C LEU A 51 7.74 -22.21 8.93
N THR A 52 6.45 -21.91 8.95
CA THR A 52 5.82 -20.85 8.13
C THR A 52 5.23 -19.72 8.95
N ASP A 53 4.58 -20.02 10.07
CA ASP A 53 3.91 -19.01 10.90
C ASP A 53 3.64 -19.50 12.34
N ALA A 54 3.24 -18.59 13.21
CA ALA A 54 2.90 -18.87 14.60
C ALA A 54 1.83 -17.92 15.17
N ALA A 55 1.01 -18.41 16.10
CA ALA A 55 0.01 -17.62 16.80
C ALA A 55 -0.07 -17.98 18.29
N TYR A 56 -0.07 -16.97 19.17
CA TYR A 56 -0.22 -17.16 20.61
C TYR A 56 -1.67 -17.46 20.99
N LEU A 57 -1.83 -18.38 21.96
CA LEU A 57 -3.06 -18.60 22.69
C LEU A 57 -3.13 -17.70 23.93
N PRO A 58 -4.33 -17.45 24.49
CA PRO A 58 -4.50 -16.60 25.67
C PRO A 58 -3.73 -17.05 26.92
N ASP A 59 -3.38 -18.33 27.04
CA ASP A 59 -2.59 -18.89 28.13
C ASP A 59 -1.07 -18.74 27.94
N GLY A 60 -0.63 -18.18 26.81
CA GLY A 60 0.76 -17.98 26.44
C GLY A 60 1.43 -19.18 25.75
N SER A 61 0.71 -20.28 25.52
CA SER A 61 1.16 -21.32 24.60
C SER A 61 1.07 -20.86 23.14
N VAL A 62 1.76 -21.52 22.22
CA VAL A 62 1.87 -21.08 20.82
C VAL A 62 1.49 -22.20 19.86
N LEU A 63 0.63 -21.89 18.90
CA LEU A 63 0.41 -22.76 17.74
C LEU A 63 1.41 -22.38 16.65
N THR A 64 2.08 -23.35 16.04
CA THR A 64 2.98 -23.12 14.91
C THR A 64 2.61 -23.99 13.72
N THR A 65 2.84 -23.49 12.50
CA THR A 65 2.58 -24.21 11.27
C THR A 65 3.86 -24.54 10.51
N GLY A 66 3.91 -25.73 9.94
CA GLY A 66 4.94 -26.17 9.00
C GLY A 66 4.39 -26.24 7.58
N ARG A 67 5.18 -25.85 6.58
CA ARG A 67 4.82 -25.84 5.16
C ARG A 67 4.33 -27.20 4.69
N LEU A 68 4.88 -28.29 5.23
CA LEU A 68 4.50 -29.67 4.97
C LEU A 68 3.17 -30.11 5.65
N GLY A 69 2.48 -29.20 6.33
CA GLY A 69 1.11 -29.40 6.84
C GLY A 69 1.00 -29.72 8.33
N SER A 70 2.10 -29.72 9.09
CA SER A 70 2.11 -29.94 10.54
C SER A 70 1.58 -28.72 11.30
N VAL A 71 0.75 -28.96 12.30
CA VAL A 71 0.37 -27.96 13.32
C VAL A 71 0.85 -28.45 14.68
N GLN A 72 1.72 -27.67 15.31
CA GLN A 72 2.31 -27.98 16.62
C GLN A 72 1.75 -27.03 17.68
N LEU A 73 1.51 -27.55 18.89
CA LEU A 73 1.30 -26.76 20.10
C LEU A 73 2.61 -26.71 20.89
N VAL A 74 3.07 -25.52 21.23
CA VAL A 74 4.23 -25.27 22.09
C VAL A 74 3.73 -24.77 23.45
N PRO A 75 3.68 -25.62 24.49
CA PRO A 75 3.28 -25.20 25.82
C PRO A 75 4.29 -24.22 26.42
N ARG A 76 3.83 -23.36 27.33
CA ARG A 76 4.72 -22.43 28.05
C ARG A 76 5.76 -23.20 28.86
N GLY A 77 7.04 -23.12 28.45
CA GLY A 77 8.15 -23.84 29.10
C GLY A 77 8.14 -25.36 28.89
N GLY A 78 7.26 -25.87 28.01
CA GLY A 78 7.13 -27.29 27.71
C GLY A 78 7.72 -27.69 26.37
N GLN A 79 7.68 -28.99 26.06
CA GLN A 79 8.08 -29.51 24.75
C GLN A 79 6.94 -29.41 23.74
N PRO A 80 7.21 -29.09 22.47
CA PRO A 80 6.21 -29.05 21.42
C PRO A 80 5.53 -30.40 21.18
N VAL A 81 4.23 -30.38 20.87
CA VAL A 81 3.42 -31.57 20.56
C VAL A 81 2.62 -31.33 19.28
N GLN A 82 2.62 -32.30 18.37
CA GLN A 82 1.87 -32.19 17.13
C GLN A 82 0.39 -32.46 17.41
N ILE A 83 -0.48 -31.50 17.06
CA ILE A 83 -1.92 -31.60 17.29
C ILE A 83 -2.69 -31.90 16.00
N ALA A 84 -2.14 -31.55 14.83
CA ALA A 84 -2.76 -31.86 13.54
C ALA A 84 -1.73 -32.06 12.43
N SER A 85 -2.13 -32.80 11.41
CA SER A 85 -1.47 -32.88 10.10
C SER A 85 -2.51 -32.63 9.02
N LEU A 86 -2.35 -31.54 8.28
CA LEU A 86 -3.30 -31.05 7.30
C LEU A 86 -2.81 -31.38 5.88
N PRO A 87 -3.70 -31.83 4.97
CA PRO A 87 -3.34 -32.04 3.58
C PRO A 87 -2.89 -30.74 2.91
N VAL A 88 -1.74 -30.78 2.23
CA VAL A 88 -1.15 -29.62 1.56
C VAL A 88 -0.59 -29.97 0.18
N HIS A 89 -0.52 -28.96 -0.69
CA HIS A 89 0.27 -28.99 -1.90
C HIS A 89 1.53 -28.12 -1.70
N THR A 90 2.72 -28.69 -1.93
CA THR A 90 3.99 -28.13 -1.43
C THR A 90 5.00 -27.80 -2.52
N THR A 91 4.57 -27.65 -3.78
CA THR A 91 5.48 -27.23 -4.86
C THR A 91 5.87 -25.76 -4.67
N GLY A 92 7.12 -25.42 -4.99
CA GLY A 92 7.64 -24.06 -4.82
C GLY A 92 7.51 -23.55 -3.38
N SER A 93 6.94 -22.36 -3.20
CA SER A 93 6.71 -21.77 -1.87
C SER A 93 5.34 -22.09 -1.26
N LEU A 94 4.56 -22.98 -1.91
CA LEU A 94 3.24 -23.37 -1.42
C LEU A 94 3.33 -24.37 -0.26
N GLY A 95 2.22 -24.50 0.47
CA GLY A 95 2.06 -25.36 1.63
C GLY A 95 0.99 -24.83 2.57
N LEU A 96 1.11 -25.12 3.86
CA LEU A 96 0.40 -24.43 4.94
C LEU A 96 1.16 -23.15 5.30
N THR A 97 0.57 -21.98 5.06
CA THR A 97 1.29 -20.69 5.02
C THR A 97 1.01 -19.76 6.18
N GLY A 98 -0.12 -19.88 6.87
CA GLY A 98 -0.49 -18.97 7.96
C GLY A 98 -1.49 -19.53 8.95
N ILE A 99 -1.51 -18.94 10.14
CA ILE A 99 -2.40 -19.32 11.25
C ILE A 99 -2.87 -18.10 12.04
N ALA A 100 -4.15 -18.05 12.39
CA ALA A 100 -4.67 -17.02 13.28
C ALA A 100 -5.63 -17.59 14.32
N VAL A 101 -5.66 -16.97 15.49
CA VAL A 101 -6.48 -17.40 16.64
C VAL A 101 -7.55 -16.33 16.87
N ALA A 102 -8.81 -16.75 17.05
CA ALA A 102 -9.89 -15.81 17.33
C ALA A 102 -9.68 -15.12 18.70
N PRO A 103 -9.96 -13.81 18.84
CA PRO A 103 -9.82 -13.11 20.12
C PRO A 103 -10.64 -13.73 21.28
N ASP A 104 -11.76 -14.38 20.95
CA ASP A 104 -12.64 -15.08 21.88
C ASP A 104 -12.31 -16.58 22.03
N PHE A 105 -11.08 -17.00 21.70
CA PHE A 105 -10.67 -18.41 21.66
C PHE A 105 -11.00 -19.21 22.92
N ILE A 106 -10.95 -18.60 24.10
CA ILE A 106 -11.30 -19.24 25.38
C ILE A 106 -12.71 -19.85 25.30
N THR A 107 -13.65 -19.16 24.65
CA THR A 107 -15.03 -19.62 24.48
C THR A 107 -15.27 -20.27 23.12
N SER A 108 -14.78 -19.68 22.03
CA SER A 108 -15.08 -20.14 20.67
C SER A 108 -14.24 -21.31 20.21
N ARG A 109 -13.05 -21.50 20.80
CA ARG A 109 -12.01 -22.44 20.37
C ARG A 109 -11.65 -22.31 18.87
N THR A 110 -11.86 -21.13 18.28
CA THR A 110 -11.74 -20.95 16.83
C THR A 110 -10.30 -20.66 16.38
N VAL A 111 -9.83 -21.39 15.38
CA VAL A 111 -8.53 -21.18 14.70
C VAL A 111 -8.75 -21.07 13.19
N TYR A 112 -7.97 -20.23 12.52
CA TYR A 112 -7.96 -20.08 11.07
C TYR A 112 -6.63 -20.54 10.50
N THR A 113 -6.64 -21.22 9.35
CA THR A 113 -5.41 -21.60 8.63
C THR A 113 -5.52 -21.31 7.14
N THR A 114 -4.38 -20.99 6.52
CA THR A 114 -4.28 -20.73 5.08
C THR A 114 -3.35 -21.75 4.45
N ARG A 115 -3.77 -22.37 3.34
CA ARG A 115 -2.97 -23.40 2.67
C ARG A 115 -3.25 -23.51 1.17
N ALA A 116 -2.31 -24.09 0.44
CA ALA A 116 -2.55 -24.68 -0.86
C ALA A 116 -2.88 -26.17 -0.70
N LEU A 117 -3.84 -26.70 -1.44
CA LEU A 117 -4.17 -28.12 -1.45
C LEU A 117 -4.64 -28.61 -2.83
N ALA A 118 -4.47 -29.92 -3.08
CA ALA A 118 -5.09 -30.58 -4.22
C ALA A 118 -6.51 -31.03 -3.84
N THR A 119 -7.49 -30.69 -4.68
CA THR A 119 -8.87 -31.15 -4.55
C THR A 119 -9.03 -32.59 -5.06
N SER A 120 -10.16 -33.23 -4.78
CA SER A 120 -10.50 -34.57 -5.28
C SER A 120 -10.55 -34.65 -6.81
N THR A 121 -10.65 -33.51 -7.50
CA THR A 121 -10.66 -33.37 -8.98
C THR A 121 -9.29 -32.95 -9.53
N SER A 122 -8.20 -33.22 -8.80
CA SER A 122 -6.80 -32.89 -9.13
C SER A 122 -6.51 -31.40 -9.43
N THR A 123 -7.46 -30.50 -9.15
CA THR A 123 -7.28 -29.05 -9.26
C THR A 123 -6.64 -28.52 -7.97
N GLN A 124 -5.58 -27.72 -8.09
CA GLN A 124 -4.95 -27.07 -6.95
C GLN A 124 -5.70 -25.79 -6.59
N VAL A 125 -5.94 -25.59 -5.29
CA VAL A 125 -6.63 -24.39 -4.77
C VAL A 125 -5.87 -23.81 -3.58
N PHE A 126 -5.96 -22.49 -3.41
CA PHE A 126 -5.72 -21.84 -2.13
C PHE A 126 -6.98 -21.85 -1.30
N ARG A 127 -6.85 -22.15 -0.01
CA ARG A 127 -7.95 -22.19 0.93
C ARG A 127 -7.61 -21.48 2.23
N LEU A 128 -8.53 -20.65 2.70
CA LEU A 128 -8.61 -20.20 4.08
C LEU A 128 -9.71 -21.03 4.77
N SER A 129 -9.37 -21.69 5.86
CA SER A 129 -10.31 -22.55 6.60
C SER A 129 -10.45 -22.09 8.05
N LYS A 130 -11.68 -22.17 8.56
CA LYS A 130 -12.03 -22.05 9.97
C LYS A 130 -12.06 -23.44 10.61
N TRP A 131 -11.54 -23.56 11.83
CA TRP A 131 -11.45 -24.80 12.59
C TRP A 131 -11.93 -24.60 14.02
N ARG A 132 -12.37 -25.69 14.65
CA ARG A 132 -12.54 -25.79 16.09
C ARG A 132 -11.38 -26.58 16.71
N ALA A 133 -10.67 -25.95 17.65
CA ALA A 133 -9.64 -26.61 18.46
C ALA A 133 -10.27 -27.51 19.52
N ASP A 134 -9.91 -28.80 19.50
CA ASP A 134 -10.44 -29.80 20.43
C ASP A 134 -9.78 -29.71 21.82
N GLY A 135 -10.40 -30.34 22.83
CA GLY A 135 -9.96 -30.35 24.22
C GLY A 135 -10.56 -29.22 25.08
N VAL A 136 -10.65 -29.46 26.40
CA VAL A 136 -11.19 -28.49 27.40
C VAL A 136 -10.11 -27.52 27.89
N GLY A 137 -8.83 -27.86 27.72
CA GLY A 137 -7.66 -27.04 28.07
C GLY A 137 -6.75 -26.80 26.86
N ALA A 138 -5.49 -27.21 26.97
CA ALA A 138 -4.54 -27.19 25.86
C ALA A 138 -5.12 -27.91 24.63
N PRO A 139 -5.03 -27.34 23.41
CA PRO A 139 -5.53 -27.99 22.20
C PRO A 139 -4.88 -29.36 21.96
N THR A 140 -5.70 -30.35 21.61
CA THR A 140 -5.24 -31.70 21.26
C THR A 140 -5.44 -32.05 19.79
N GLY A 141 -6.20 -31.23 19.06
CA GLY A 141 -6.46 -31.41 17.63
C GLY A 141 -7.27 -30.27 17.02
N LEU A 142 -7.44 -30.32 15.69
CA LEU A 142 -8.30 -29.42 14.92
C LEU A 142 -9.43 -30.22 14.26
N THR A 143 -10.66 -29.76 14.44
CA THR A 143 -11.90 -30.41 13.99
C THR A 143 -12.82 -29.40 13.29
N ASP A 144 -13.92 -29.87 12.71
CA ASP A 144 -14.98 -29.03 12.13
C ASP A 144 -14.51 -28.01 11.08
N GLU A 145 -13.67 -28.46 10.12
CA GLU A 145 -13.20 -27.58 9.04
C GLU A 145 -14.38 -26.96 8.28
N THR A 146 -14.38 -25.62 8.19
CA THR A 146 -15.29 -24.87 7.32
C THR A 146 -14.47 -23.97 6.39
N PRO A 147 -14.49 -24.20 5.06
CA PRO A 147 -13.84 -23.30 4.10
C PRO A 147 -14.47 -21.90 4.13
N VAL A 148 -13.64 -20.87 4.29
CA VAL A 148 -14.05 -19.45 4.28
C VAL A 148 -13.81 -18.84 2.91
N LEU A 149 -12.63 -19.07 2.33
CA LEU A 149 -12.27 -18.67 0.97
C LEU A 149 -11.63 -19.83 0.23
N GLU A 150 -11.91 -19.94 -1.06
CA GLU A 150 -11.28 -20.89 -1.96
C GLU A 150 -11.16 -20.33 -3.37
N PHE A 151 -9.99 -20.48 -4.00
CA PHE A 151 -9.78 -20.11 -5.40
C PHE A 151 -8.62 -20.90 -6.04
N PRO A 152 -8.61 -21.07 -7.38
CA PRO A 152 -7.58 -21.85 -8.07
C PRO A 152 -6.18 -21.28 -7.93
N VAL A 153 -5.19 -22.19 -7.94
CA VAL A 153 -3.76 -21.88 -8.08
C VAL A 153 -3.41 -21.72 -9.56
N ASN A 154 -2.63 -20.68 -9.88
CA ASN A 154 -2.03 -20.42 -11.18
C ASN A 154 -0.52 -20.75 -11.21
N ALA A 155 0.21 -20.44 -10.13
CA ALA A 155 1.64 -20.72 -10.01
C ALA A 155 2.02 -21.28 -8.63
N ASP A 156 3.18 -21.93 -8.55
CA ASP A 156 3.72 -22.57 -7.33
C ASP A 156 4.33 -21.56 -6.31
N SER A 157 3.83 -20.32 -6.28
CA SER A 157 4.27 -19.30 -5.31
C SER A 157 3.22 -18.21 -5.11
N LYS A 158 3.39 -17.36 -4.08
CA LYS A 158 2.58 -16.14 -3.87
C LYS A 158 1.06 -16.39 -3.79
N GLY A 159 0.66 -17.41 -3.05
CA GLY A 159 -0.75 -17.69 -2.71
C GLY A 159 -1.30 -16.79 -1.59
N ILE A 160 -2.16 -17.33 -0.73
CA ILE A 160 -2.54 -16.64 0.51
C ILE A 160 -1.31 -16.60 1.42
N GLN A 161 -0.87 -15.38 1.72
CA GLN A 161 0.37 -15.12 2.43
C GLN A 161 0.18 -14.94 3.93
N ASP A 162 -0.98 -14.44 4.34
CA ASP A 162 -1.22 -14.04 5.73
C ASP A 162 -2.72 -13.94 6.03
N VAL A 163 -3.09 -14.13 7.29
CA VAL A 163 -4.45 -13.94 7.81
C VAL A 163 -4.39 -13.36 9.21
N VAL A 164 -5.15 -12.28 9.45
CA VAL A 164 -5.27 -11.65 10.77
C VAL A 164 -6.75 -11.51 11.12
N VAL A 165 -7.10 -11.87 12.36
CA VAL A 165 -8.44 -11.63 12.90
C VAL A 165 -8.46 -10.24 13.54
N ASP A 166 -9.45 -9.43 13.17
CA ASP A 166 -9.63 -8.11 13.78
C ASP A 166 -9.92 -8.25 15.31
N PRO A 167 -9.56 -7.27 16.16
CA PRO A 167 -9.83 -7.34 17.61
C PRO A 167 -11.30 -7.56 18.01
N GLY A 168 -12.25 -7.25 17.12
CA GLY A 168 -13.68 -7.55 17.30
C GLY A 168 -14.04 -9.03 17.08
N GLY A 169 -13.22 -9.81 16.37
CA GLY A 169 -13.41 -11.24 16.14
C GLY A 169 -14.35 -11.62 14.98
N ASP A 170 -15.04 -10.65 14.36
CA ASP A 170 -16.02 -10.89 13.29
C ASP A 170 -15.51 -10.59 11.86
N VAL A 171 -14.29 -10.05 11.75
CA VAL A 171 -13.63 -9.68 10.49
C VAL A 171 -12.29 -10.39 10.35
N LEU A 172 -12.03 -10.89 9.14
CA LEU A 172 -10.75 -11.44 8.72
C LEU A 172 -10.12 -10.51 7.68
N TRP A 173 -8.86 -10.15 7.93
CA TRP A 173 -7.97 -9.54 6.96
C TRP A 173 -7.12 -10.64 6.32
N VAL A 174 -7.06 -10.68 4.99
CA VAL A 174 -6.37 -11.75 4.26
C VAL A 174 -5.47 -11.13 3.20
N ALA A 175 -4.18 -11.43 3.27
CA ALA A 175 -3.20 -11.00 2.29
C ALA A 175 -3.01 -12.08 1.22
N VAL A 176 -3.18 -11.71 -0.06
CA VAL A 176 -3.08 -12.63 -1.18
C VAL A 176 -2.08 -12.09 -2.20
N GLY A 177 -1.05 -12.88 -2.51
CA GLY A 177 -0.07 -12.55 -3.54
C GLY A 177 -0.65 -12.57 -4.95
N ASP A 178 0.10 -12.09 -5.93
CA ASP A 178 -0.32 -12.00 -7.33
C ASP A 178 -0.50 -13.37 -8.00
N ASN A 179 0.12 -14.40 -7.43
CA ASN A 179 0.19 -15.78 -7.92
C ASN A 179 0.66 -15.90 -9.38
N ALA A 180 1.49 -14.95 -9.82
CA ALA A 180 2.17 -15.00 -11.11
C ALA A 180 3.47 -15.83 -11.02
N THR A 181 3.84 -16.42 -12.13
CA THR A 181 5.11 -17.14 -12.27
C THR A 181 6.29 -16.16 -12.12
N VAL A 182 7.38 -16.65 -11.51
CA VAL A 182 8.56 -15.83 -11.25
C VAL A 182 9.45 -15.79 -12.49
N GLN A 183 9.34 -14.71 -13.27
CA GLN A 183 10.33 -14.34 -14.28
C GLN A 183 11.44 -13.50 -13.62
N ALA A 184 12.71 -13.66 -14.01
CA ALA A 184 13.77 -12.78 -13.50
C ALA A 184 13.60 -11.35 -14.06
N PRO A 185 13.82 -10.28 -13.27
CA PRO A 185 13.74 -8.91 -13.76
C PRO A 185 14.75 -8.61 -14.88
N ALA A 186 15.94 -9.21 -14.79
CA ALA A 186 16.96 -9.10 -15.83
C ALA A 186 16.49 -9.78 -17.12
N GLY A 187 16.40 -9.02 -18.21
CA GLY A 187 15.93 -9.53 -19.50
C GLY A 187 14.40 -9.63 -19.64
N ALA A 188 13.65 -9.05 -18.69
CA ALA A 188 12.20 -8.96 -18.82
C ALA A 188 11.79 -8.03 -19.96
N THR A 189 10.87 -8.50 -20.80
CA THR A 189 10.24 -7.76 -21.90
C THR A 189 8.73 -7.90 -21.80
N LYS A 190 7.98 -7.03 -22.48
CA LYS A 190 6.51 -7.13 -22.58
C LYS A 190 6.00 -8.48 -23.11
N ASP A 191 6.87 -9.24 -23.78
CA ASP A 191 6.52 -10.50 -24.44
C ASP A 191 6.76 -11.73 -23.53
N ASN A 192 7.61 -11.62 -22.50
CA ASN A 192 7.98 -12.74 -21.63
C ASN A 192 7.54 -12.61 -20.16
N VAL A 193 7.08 -11.43 -19.73
CA VAL A 193 6.50 -11.27 -18.39
C VAL A 193 5.15 -12.00 -18.27
N ASP A 194 4.86 -12.52 -17.08
CA ASP A 194 3.62 -13.23 -16.81
C ASP A 194 2.45 -12.24 -16.64
N LYS A 195 1.62 -12.14 -17.68
CA LYS A 195 0.46 -11.24 -17.71
C LYS A 195 -0.60 -11.59 -16.65
N PHE A 196 -0.54 -12.76 -15.99
CA PHE A 196 -1.41 -13.07 -14.87
C PHE A 196 -1.26 -12.06 -13.71
N ALA A 197 -0.07 -11.47 -13.53
CA ALA A 197 0.17 -10.44 -12.51
C ALA A 197 -0.73 -9.20 -12.67
N LEU A 198 -1.21 -8.89 -13.88
CA LEU A 198 -2.13 -7.76 -14.13
C LEU A 198 -3.46 -7.89 -13.37
N ARG A 199 -3.83 -9.10 -12.93
CA ARG A 199 -5.00 -9.34 -12.07
C ARG A 199 -4.88 -8.66 -10.71
N ALA A 200 -3.65 -8.33 -10.27
CA ALA A 200 -3.42 -7.51 -9.08
C ALA A 200 -4.12 -6.15 -9.18
N LEU A 201 -4.23 -5.57 -10.39
CA LEU A 201 -4.90 -4.29 -10.63
C LEU A 201 -6.43 -4.39 -10.67
N ASP A 202 -6.97 -5.53 -11.09
CA ASP A 202 -8.41 -5.72 -11.25
C ASP A 202 -9.06 -6.04 -9.88
N PRO A 203 -9.95 -5.17 -9.37
CA PRO A 203 -10.57 -5.40 -8.08
C PRO A 203 -11.52 -6.62 -8.06
N ALA A 204 -11.93 -7.13 -9.22
CA ALA A 204 -12.78 -8.32 -9.34
C ALA A 204 -12.00 -9.65 -9.28
N GLN A 205 -10.69 -9.62 -9.03
CA GLN A 205 -9.86 -10.83 -8.91
C GLN A 205 -9.36 -11.04 -7.47
N PRO A 206 -9.11 -12.31 -7.07
CA PRO A 206 -8.66 -12.62 -5.70
C PRO A 206 -7.17 -12.34 -5.44
N THR A 207 -6.34 -12.23 -6.48
CA THR A 207 -4.87 -12.17 -6.35
C THR A 207 -4.33 -10.74 -6.34
N GLY A 208 -3.22 -10.54 -5.63
CA GLY A 208 -2.58 -9.24 -5.43
C GLY A 208 -3.43 -8.27 -4.62
N LYS A 209 -4.00 -8.76 -3.50
CA LYS A 209 -5.02 -8.09 -2.70
C LYS A 209 -4.74 -8.13 -1.21
N VAL A 210 -5.24 -7.11 -0.50
CA VAL A 210 -5.73 -7.29 0.86
C VAL A 210 -7.25 -7.41 0.78
N LEU A 211 -7.77 -8.56 1.21
CA LEU A 211 -9.20 -8.82 1.32
C LEU A 211 -9.65 -8.56 2.75
N ARG A 212 -10.88 -8.04 2.89
CA ARG A 212 -11.54 -7.84 4.17
C ARG A 212 -12.89 -8.52 4.13
N VAL A 213 -13.04 -9.60 4.90
CA VAL A 213 -14.22 -10.47 4.84
C VAL A 213 -14.78 -10.74 6.23
N GLY A 214 -16.06 -11.09 6.31
CA GLY A 214 -16.62 -11.69 7.52
C GLY A 214 -16.07 -13.09 7.76
N THR A 215 -16.32 -13.64 8.95
CA THR A 215 -15.96 -15.05 9.27
C THR A 215 -16.73 -16.08 8.42
N ASP A 216 -17.76 -15.64 7.67
CA ASP A 216 -18.51 -16.41 6.68
C ASP A 216 -17.96 -16.28 5.24
N GLY A 217 -16.88 -15.52 5.04
CA GLY A 217 -16.23 -15.33 3.75
C GLY A 217 -16.90 -14.32 2.82
N LYS A 218 -17.93 -13.60 3.26
CA LYS A 218 -18.54 -12.51 2.48
C LYS A 218 -17.77 -11.20 2.64
N GLY A 219 -17.82 -10.36 1.61
CA GLY A 219 -17.36 -8.98 1.69
C GLY A 219 -18.14 -8.19 2.75
N ARG A 220 -17.48 -7.23 3.40
CA ARG A 220 -18.13 -6.35 4.38
C ARG A 220 -18.86 -5.22 3.66
N VAL A 221 -19.99 -4.77 4.23
CA VAL A 221 -20.85 -3.73 3.63
C VAL A 221 -20.16 -2.38 3.46
N ASP A 222 -19.14 -2.13 4.28
CA ASP A 222 -18.28 -0.95 4.28
C ASP A 222 -16.98 -1.18 3.49
N ASN A 223 -16.89 -2.24 2.66
CA ASN A 223 -15.82 -2.38 1.70
C ASN A 223 -16.02 -1.44 0.49
N PRO A 224 -14.92 -0.96 -0.12
CA PRO A 224 -14.94 0.04 -1.19
C PRO A 224 -15.72 -0.36 -2.44
N PHE A 225 -15.75 -1.65 -2.76
CA PHE A 225 -16.40 -2.17 -3.96
C PHE A 225 -17.54 -3.15 -3.63
N TYR A 226 -18.11 -3.05 -2.44
CA TYR A 226 -19.21 -3.90 -2.00
C TYR A 226 -20.44 -3.74 -2.91
N ASP A 227 -20.99 -4.88 -3.32
CA ASP A 227 -22.27 -4.97 -4.02
C ASP A 227 -23.23 -5.82 -3.17
N PRO A 228 -24.34 -5.25 -2.67
CA PRO A 228 -25.32 -6.00 -1.88
C PRO A 228 -25.97 -7.15 -2.67
N GLY A 229 -26.00 -7.09 -4.01
CA GLY A 229 -26.48 -8.17 -4.88
C GLY A 229 -25.45 -9.28 -5.09
N ALA A 230 -24.18 -9.04 -4.79
CA ALA A 230 -23.09 -9.99 -5.01
C ALA A 230 -22.05 -10.01 -3.87
N PRO A 231 -22.46 -10.23 -2.61
CA PRO A 231 -21.58 -10.10 -1.43
C PRO A 231 -20.43 -11.12 -1.39
N THR A 232 -20.52 -12.22 -2.15
CA THR A 232 -19.48 -13.25 -2.28
C THR A 232 -18.53 -12.99 -3.46
N SER A 233 -18.76 -11.95 -4.26
CA SER A 233 -17.85 -11.60 -5.35
C SER A 233 -16.48 -11.16 -4.80
N TRP A 234 -15.41 -11.45 -5.54
CA TRP A 234 -14.06 -10.96 -5.18
C TRP A 234 -14.02 -9.44 -5.08
N ARG A 235 -14.78 -8.77 -5.95
CA ARG A 235 -14.97 -7.32 -5.89
C ARG A 235 -15.50 -6.88 -4.52
N SER A 236 -16.56 -7.50 -4.01
CA SER A 236 -17.11 -7.16 -2.69
C SER A 236 -16.18 -7.47 -1.52
N ARG A 237 -15.27 -8.44 -1.67
CA ARG A 237 -14.28 -8.82 -0.64
C ARG A 237 -13.04 -7.93 -0.63
N ASN A 238 -12.81 -7.19 -1.71
CA ASN A 238 -11.60 -6.43 -1.93
C ASN A 238 -11.58 -5.14 -1.10
N TYR A 239 -10.47 -4.92 -0.41
CA TYR A 239 -10.20 -3.70 0.33
C TYR A 239 -9.07 -2.88 -0.32
N THR A 240 -7.94 -3.52 -0.65
CA THR A 240 -6.79 -2.89 -1.32
C THR A 240 -6.27 -3.81 -2.43
N SER A 241 -5.81 -3.23 -3.54
CA SER A 241 -5.33 -3.92 -4.74
C SER A 241 -3.89 -3.55 -5.10
N GLY A 242 -3.31 -4.22 -6.10
CA GLY A 242 -2.01 -3.87 -6.68
C GLY A 242 -0.82 -4.27 -5.82
N LEU A 243 -0.87 -5.44 -5.18
CA LEU A 243 0.21 -6.01 -4.37
C LEU A 243 0.83 -7.24 -5.05
N ARG A 244 2.10 -7.53 -4.74
CA ARG A 244 2.82 -8.69 -5.31
C ARG A 244 2.86 -9.88 -4.37
N ASP A 245 3.39 -9.70 -3.17
CA ASP A 245 3.64 -10.72 -2.16
C ASP A 245 3.51 -10.09 -0.75
N PRO A 246 2.27 -9.75 -0.35
CA PRO A 246 2.01 -8.97 0.86
C PRO A 246 2.01 -9.82 2.14
N ARG A 247 2.44 -9.23 3.26
CA ARG A 247 2.08 -9.62 4.65
C ARG A 247 1.34 -8.46 5.30
N ILE A 248 0.57 -8.73 6.35
CA ILE A 248 -0.26 -7.73 6.99
C ILE A 248 -0.13 -7.73 8.51
N ALA A 249 -0.24 -6.54 9.10
CA ALA A 249 -0.38 -6.38 10.53
C ALA A 249 -1.46 -5.34 10.83
N VAL A 250 -2.39 -5.67 11.72
CA VAL A 250 -3.41 -4.72 12.20
C VAL A 250 -2.79 -3.89 13.33
N ASP A 251 -2.85 -2.57 13.23
CA ASP A 251 -2.49 -1.72 14.36
C ASP A 251 -3.67 -1.60 15.32
N PRO A 252 -3.51 -1.90 16.62
CA PRO A 252 -4.60 -1.83 17.59
C PRO A 252 -5.12 -0.40 17.78
N ARG A 253 -4.39 0.63 17.35
CA ARG A 253 -4.86 2.03 17.31
C ARG A 253 -5.69 2.33 16.05
N GLY A 254 -5.66 1.45 15.06
CA GLY A 254 -6.36 1.58 13.78
C GLY A 254 -5.42 1.58 12.57
N GLY A 255 -5.89 0.97 11.47
CA GLY A 255 -5.18 0.82 10.20
C GLY A 255 -4.54 -0.56 10.02
N VAL A 256 -4.28 -0.93 8.76
CA VAL A 256 -3.59 -2.17 8.40
C VAL A 256 -2.29 -1.79 7.71
N VAL A 257 -1.18 -2.22 8.29
CA VAL A 257 0.14 -2.13 7.69
C VAL A 257 0.30 -3.31 6.74
N VAL A 258 0.81 -3.05 5.54
CA VAL A 258 1.11 -4.08 4.54
C VAL A 258 2.59 -4.01 4.23
N THR A 259 3.33 -5.10 4.42
CA THR A 259 4.69 -5.21 3.86
C THR A 259 4.61 -6.01 2.57
N ASP A 260 5.03 -5.43 1.45
CA ASP A 260 4.99 -6.07 0.14
C ASP A 260 6.41 -6.39 -0.34
N ILE A 261 6.65 -7.65 -0.69
CA ILE A 261 7.93 -8.10 -1.22
C ILE A 261 7.92 -7.87 -2.74
N GLY A 262 8.69 -6.88 -3.19
CA GLY A 262 8.80 -6.55 -4.61
C GLY A 262 9.54 -7.60 -5.43
N TRP A 263 9.69 -7.31 -6.71
CA TRP A 263 10.14 -8.25 -7.71
C TRP A 263 11.63 -8.18 -8.03
N ALA A 264 12.21 -6.99 -7.97
CA ALA A 264 13.57 -6.73 -8.38
C ALA A 264 14.44 -6.19 -7.25
N ALA A 265 14.22 -4.93 -6.86
CA ALA A 265 15.19 -4.19 -6.05
C ALA A 265 14.55 -3.51 -4.84
N ARG A 266 13.23 -3.63 -4.65
CA ARG A 266 12.52 -2.91 -3.59
C ARG A 266 11.61 -3.86 -2.84
N SER A 267 11.57 -3.71 -1.52
CA SER A 267 10.45 -4.16 -0.71
C SER A 267 9.96 -2.96 0.08
N GLU A 268 8.70 -2.98 0.45
CA GLU A 268 8.02 -1.76 0.87
C GLU A 268 7.03 -2.01 1.99
N ALA A 269 6.90 -1.01 2.87
CA ALA A 269 5.82 -0.92 3.83
C ALA A 269 4.79 0.07 3.31
N ASN A 270 3.52 -0.28 3.44
CA ASN A 270 2.36 0.47 2.99
C ASN A 270 1.31 0.54 4.10
N LEU A 271 0.35 1.45 3.95
CA LEU A 271 -0.91 1.43 4.68
C LEU A 271 -2.00 1.01 3.72
N ALA A 272 -2.82 0.04 4.11
CA ALA A 272 -3.97 -0.39 3.32
C ALA A 272 -5.11 0.61 3.50
N PHE A 273 -5.53 1.26 2.41
CA PHE A 273 -6.74 2.08 2.40
C PHE A 273 -7.86 1.46 1.56
N PRO A 274 -9.14 1.72 1.91
CA PRO A 274 -10.28 1.27 1.13
C PRO A 274 -10.17 1.80 -0.30
N GLY A 275 -10.17 0.88 -1.27
CA GLY A 275 -10.22 1.19 -2.69
C GLY A 275 -8.87 1.56 -3.29
N GLN A 276 -7.83 1.64 -2.46
CA GLN A 276 -6.48 1.94 -2.91
C GLN A 276 -5.94 0.81 -3.80
N ASN A 277 -5.17 1.21 -4.79
CA ASN A 277 -4.41 0.30 -5.63
C ASN A 277 -2.93 0.74 -5.58
N LEU A 278 -2.05 -0.17 -5.15
CA LEU A 278 -0.60 0.02 -4.98
C LEU A 278 0.20 -0.29 -6.25
N LYS A 279 -0.51 -0.50 -7.37
CA LYS A 279 -0.03 -0.37 -8.74
C LYS A 279 0.90 -1.47 -9.25
N TRP A 280 1.18 -2.52 -8.48
CA TRP A 280 1.76 -3.76 -9.01
C TRP A 280 0.84 -4.36 -10.10
N PRO A 281 1.35 -4.84 -11.24
CA PRO A 281 2.77 -5.03 -11.59
C PRO A 281 3.40 -3.88 -12.39
N CYS A 282 2.70 -2.76 -12.55
CA CYS A 282 3.21 -1.64 -13.35
C CYS A 282 4.31 -0.86 -12.61
N TRP A 283 4.26 -0.86 -11.29
CA TRP A 283 5.23 -0.22 -10.40
C TRP A 283 5.68 -1.17 -9.30
N GLU A 284 6.92 -0.98 -8.87
CA GLU A 284 7.56 -1.62 -7.73
C GLU A 284 8.17 -0.50 -6.89
N GLY A 285 7.59 -0.21 -5.71
CA GLY A 285 7.82 1.06 -5.04
C GLY A 285 7.62 2.23 -5.99
N THR A 286 8.57 3.15 -5.98
CA THR A 286 8.59 4.31 -6.89
C THR A 286 9.07 4.03 -8.32
N THR A 287 9.43 2.78 -8.67
CA THR A 287 10.09 2.44 -9.94
C THR A 287 9.16 1.70 -10.90
N ARG A 288 9.17 2.05 -12.19
CA ARG A 288 8.42 1.28 -13.20
C ARG A 288 9.06 -0.08 -13.46
N ALA A 289 8.30 -1.15 -13.26
CA ALA A 289 8.77 -2.53 -13.39
C ALA A 289 9.15 -2.87 -14.85
N PRO A 290 10.36 -3.38 -15.12
CA PRO A 290 10.77 -3.79 -16.46
C PRO A 290 9.83 -4.81 -17.11
N GLY A 291 9.62 -4.72 -18.43
CA GLY A 291 8.70 -5.60 -19.16
C GLY A 291 7.23 -5.23 -18.97
N TYR A 292 6.74 -5.17 -17.72
CA TYR A 292 5.36 -4.76 -17.42
C TYR A 292 5.08 -3.31 -17.80
N ARG A 293 6.01 -2.39 -17.55
CA ARG A 293 5.85 -0.96 -17.90
C ARG A 293 5.60 -0.71 -19.39
N ASP A 294 5.99 -1.65 -20.24
CA ASP A 294 5.86 -1.58 -21.69
C ASP A 294 4.55 -2.24 -22.19
N LEU A 295 3.74 -2.79 -21.28
CA LEU A 295 2.39 -3.30 -21.57
C LEU A 295 1.38 -2.15 -21.66
N PRO A 296 0.41 -2.22 -22.60
CA PRO A 296 -0.66 -1.22 -22.72
C PRO A 296 -1.43 -0.98 -21.41
N GLU A 297 -1.66 -2.03 -20.62
CA GLU A 297 -2.35 -2.00 -19.34
C GLU A 297 -1.62 -1.15 -18.28
N CYS A 298 -0.31 -0.96 -18.43
CA CYS A 298 0.53 -0.22 -17.49
C CYS A 298 0.89 1.20 -17.93
N ALA A 299 0.59 1.59 -19.16
CA ALA A 299 0.98 2.89 -19.73
C ALA A 299 0.52 4.06 -18.85
N ASN A 300 -0.71 3.98 -18.34
CA ASN A 300 -1.44 5.06 -17.68
C ASN A 300 -1.66 4.83 -16.17
N VAL A 301 -1.00 3.83 -15.60
CA VAL A 301 -1.07 3.58 -14.16
C VAL A 301 -0.18 4.60 -13.47
N ALA A 302 -0.78 5.58 -12.78
CA ALA A 302 -0.05 6.55 -11.95
C ALA A 302 0.43 5.90 -10.66
N ASN A 303 1.60 6.30 -10.17
CA ASN A 303 2.16 5.73 -8.94
C ASN A 303 1.79 6.55 -7.70
N SER A 304 1.79 5.89 -6.54
CA SER A 304 1.76 6.51 -5.22
C SER A 304 2.98 6.00 -4.46
N ALA A 305 3.73 6.89 -3.81
CA ALA A 305 4.88 6.46 -3.02
C ALA A 305 4.43 5.58 -1.85
N PRO A 306 5.15 4.48 -1.55
CA PRO A 306 4.88 3.68 -0.37
C PRO A 306 5.20 4.47 0.91
N LEU A 307 4.73 3.96 2.06
CA LEU A 307 5.03 4.58 3.35
C LEU A 307 6.54 4.58 3.62
N SER A 308 7.21 3.47 3.34
CA SER A 308 8.66 3.36 3.43
C SER A 308 9.18 2.26 2.53
N GLU A 309 10.37 2.44 1.97
CA GLU A 309 11.04 1.46 1.11
C GLU A 309 12.32 0.93 1.77
N ALA A 310 12.62 -0.34 1.51
CA ALA A 310 13.92 -0.95 1.75
C ALA A 310 14.52 -1.38 0.40
N THR A 311 15.82 -1.11 0.21
CA THR A 311 16.56 -1.62 -0.94
C THR A 311 16.75 -3.13 -0.76
N GLN A 312 16.35 -3.91 -1.76
CA GLN A 312 16.44 -5.36 -1.77
C GLN A 312 17.82 -5.79 -2.29
N GLY A 313 18.54 -6.64 -1.55
CA GLY A 313 19.51 -7.57 -2.13
C GLY A 313 18.81 -8.63 -2.99
N ALA A 314 19.51 -9.37 -3.85
CA ALA A 314 18.89 -10.28 -4.84
C ALA A 314 17.91 -11.35 -4.26
N THR A 315 17.89 -11.54 -2.94
CA THR A 315 17.04 -12.50 -2.23
C THR A 315 16.22 -11.88 -1.10
N ASP A 316 16.31 -10.58 -0.81
CA ASP A 316 15.70 -9.98 0.39
C ASP A 316 14.19 -10.15 0.46
N THR A 317 13.69 -10.44 1.65
CA THR A 317 12.28 -10.77 1.92
C THR A 317 11.84 -10.05 3.19
N LEU A 318 10.99 -9.04 3.02
CA LEU A 318 10.50 -8.19 4.10
C LEU A 318 9.21 -8.77 4.69
N VAL A 319 9.19 -9.04 5.99
CA VAL A 319 8.03 -9.61 6.71
C VAL A 319 7.76 -8.85 8.01
N GLY A 320 6.50 -8.72 8.39
CA GLY A 320 6.08 -8.09 9.65
C GLY A 320 5.30 -6.79 9.43
N GLY A 321 5.75 -5.70 10.05
CA GLY A 321 4.96 -4.48 10.21
C GLY A 321 4.18 -4.45 11.52
N VAL A 322 4.61 -5.23 12.52
CA VAL A 322 3.93 -5.38 13.81
C VAL A 322 4.21 -4.18 14.71
N PRO A 323 3.19 -3.47 15.22
CA PRO A 323 3.38 -2.37 16.15
C PRO A 323 3.80 -2.87 17.53
N TYR A 324 4.78 -2.20 18.13
CA TYR A 324 5.08 -2.40 19.54
C TYR A 324 4.19 -1.51 20.41
N THR A 325 3.26 -2.13 21.12
CA THR A 325 2.36 -1.47 22.09
C THR A 325 2.62 -1.88 23.54
N GLY A 326 3.65 -2.69 23.77
CA GLY A 326 4.05 -3.14 25.10
C GLY A 326 4.79 -2.08 25.91
N THR A 327 5.19 -2.49 27.10
CA THR A 327 5.92 -1.68 28.09
C THR A 327 7.20 -2.38 28.58
N SER A 328 7.45 -3.61 28.12
CA SER A 328 8.65 -4.40 28.40
C SER A 328 9.93 -3.77 27.84
N TYR A 329 9.82 -2.98 26.78
CA TYR A 329 10.92 -2.26 26.12
C TYR A 329 10.94 -0.81 26.57
N PRO A 330 12.08 -0.11 26.41
CA PRO A 330 12.17 1.33 26.64
C PRO A 330 11.10 2.11 25.88
N GLU A 331 10.66 3.22 26.45
CA GLU A 331 9.56 4.04 25.93
C GLU A 331 9.76 4.47 24.47
N VAL A 332 11.01 4.67 24.04
CA VAL A 332 11.37 5.04 22.66
C VAL A 332 10.91 4.04 21.59
N TYR A 333 10.65 2.78 21.96
CA TYR A 333 10.13 1.77 21.03
C TYR A 333 8.60 1.79 20.91
N ARG A 334 7.88 2.45 21.84
CA ARG A 334 6.41 2.45 21.84
C ARG A 334 5.88 3.18 20.62
N GLY A 335 5.06 2.46 19.86
CA GLY A 335 4.43 2.96 18.65
C GLY A 335 5.26 2.78 17.38
N LEU A 336 6.51 2.31 17.47
CA LEU A 336 7.29 1.85 16.31
C LEU A 336 6.74 0.52 15.78
N HIS A 337 6.91 0.29 14.49
CA HIS A 337 6.58 -0.97 13.82
C HIS A 337 7.84 -1.76 13.53
N PHE A 338 7.83 -3.03 13.89
CA PHE A 338 8.95 -3.96 13.68
C PHE A 338 8.76 -4.72 12.38
N VAL A 339 9.83 -4.78 11.60
CA VAL A 339 9.88 -5.48 10.32
C VAL A 339 11.20 -6.21 10.19
N ALA A 340 11.15 -7.46 9.74
CA ALA A 340 12.32 -8.29 9.55
C ALA A 340 12.63 -8.46 8.07
N ASN A 341 13.92 -8.47 7.72
CA ASN A 341 14.40 -8.87 6.40
C ASN A 341 15.07 -10.23 6.52
N LYS A 342 14.49 -11.26 5.91
CA LYS A 342 14.98 -12.63 6.05
C LYS A 342 16.32 -12.87 5.38
N SER A 343 16.55 -12.39 4.16
CA SER A 343 17.84 -12.63 3.49
C SER A 343 18.92 -11.62 3.88
N GLY A 344 18.50 -10.46 4.38
CA GLY A 344 19.41 -9.52 5.04
C GLY A 344 19.72 -9.91 6.49
N HIS A 345 19.04 -10.90 7.07
CA HIS A 345 19.12 -11.30 8.48
C HIS A 345 19.02 -10.12 9.47
N THR A 346 18.19 -9.12 9.17
CA THR A 346 18.08 -7.90 10.01
C THR A 346 16.68 -7.72 10.60
N LEU A 347 16.62 -7.17 11.82
CA LEU A 347 15.41 -6.61 12.40
C LEU A 347 15.48 -5.10 12.29
N SER A 348 14.44 -4.50 11.75
CA SER A 348 14.32 -3.06 11.52
C SER A 348 13.08 -2.47 12.17
N THR A 349 13.07 -1.17 12.35
CA THR A 349 11.90 -0.40 12.79
C THR A 349 11.57 0.72 11.83
N PHE A 350 10.28 1.07 11.75
CA PHE A 350 9.81 2.28 11.06
C PHE A 350 8.65 2.91 11.86
N ALA A 351 8.28 4.14 11.51
CA ALA A 351 7.18 4.85 12.18
C ALA A 351 6.48 5.82 11.24
N PHE A 352 5.24 6.11 11.59
CA PHE A 352 4.40 7.09 10.92
C PHE A 352 3.46 7.77 11.90
N ASP A 353 3.06 8.99 11.55
CA ASP A 353 2.18 9.80 12.36
C ASP A 353 0.71 9.35 12.26
N ALA A 354 -0.17 10.02 13.00
CA ALA A 354 -1.59 9.71 13.01
C ALA A 354 -2.31 10.03 11.69
N GLY A 355 -1.68 10.81 10.80
CA GLY A 355 -2.15 11.13 9.45
C GLY A 355 -1.58 10.22 8.36
N GLY A 356 -0.86 9.15 8.73
CA GLY A 356 -0.35 8.17 7.77
C GLY A 356 0.95 8.60 7.08
N LYS A 357 1.61 9.66 7.55
CA LYS A 357 2.88 10.12 6.98
C LYS A 357 4.06 9.50 7.71
N ALA A 358 5.04 8.98 6.97
CA ALA A 358 6.26 8.43 7.56
C ALA A 358 7.02 9.48 8.37
N THR A 359 7.37 9.12 9.61
CA THR A 359 8.21 9.91 10.52
C THR A 359 9.58 9.28 10.71
N GLN A 360 9.71 7.99 10.39
CA GLN A 360 10.95 7.23 10.40
C GLN A 360 10.88 6.17 9.29
N ALA A 361 11.84 6.17 8.38
CA ALA A 361 11.99 5.12 7.37
C ALA A 361 12.47 3.80 8.00
N ILE A 362 12.38 2.69 7.26
CA ILE A 362 12.89 1.39 7.70
C ILE A 362 14.38 1.51 8.06
N ASN A 363 14.68 1.29 9.35
CA ASN A 363 16.02 1.41 9.90
C ASN A 363 16.38 0.15 10.70
N ALA A 364 17.48 -0.50 10.32
CA ALA A 364 17.97 -1.70 10.99
C ALA A 364 18.43 -1.38 12.42
N ILE A 365 18.00 -2.20 13.38
CA ILE A 365 18.36 -2.12 14.79
C ILE A 365 19.08 -3.38 15.28
N ALA A 366 18.97 -4.48 14.55
CA ALA A 366 19.70 -5.72 14.82
C ALA A 366 20.11 -6.44 13.53
N SER A 367 21.19 -7.21 13.60
CA SER A 367 21.66 -8.10 12.52
C SER A 367 21.85 -9.53 13.03
N ASP A 368 21.99 -10.45 12.08
CA ASP A 368 22.22 -11.88 12.31
C ASP A 368 21.11 -12.54 13.14
N ILE A 369 19.86 -12.09 12.95
CA ILE A 369 18.68 -12.55 13.71
C ILE A 369 18.14 -13.92 13.28
N GLY A 370 18.61 -14.48 12.17
CA GLY A 370 18.14 -15.75 11.57
C GLY A 370 17.35 -15.54 10.28
N ASP A 371 16.47 -16.49 9.93
CA ASP A 371 15.65 -16.52 8.71
C ASP A 371 14.15 -16.36 9.03
N PRO A 372 13.72 -15.18 9.50
CA PRO A 372 12.36 -14.92 9.94
C PRO A 372 11.34 -15.08 8.81
N VAL A 373 10.32 -15.91 9.02
CA VAL A 373 9.18 -16.05 8.10
C VAL A 373 7.93 -15.33 8.58
N SER A 374 7.87 -15.02 9.88
CA SER A 374 6.79 -14.28 10.53
C SER A 374 7.35 -13.46 11.70
N VAL A 375 6.75 -12.30 11.94
CA VAL A 375 6.99 -11.44 13.10
C VAL A 375 5.66 -11.33 13.83
N LEU A 376 5.66 -11.60 15.13
CA LEU A 376 4.44 -11.59 15.94
C LEU A 376 4.71 -10.96 17.32
N THR A 377 3.63 -10.75 18.08
CA THR A 377 3.68 -10.17 19.43
C THR A 377 3.32 -11.22 20.46
N ALA A 378 4.16 -11.42 21.47
CA ALA A 378 3.86 -12.23 22.63
C ALA A 378 2.84 -11.55 23.56
N PRO A 379 2.16 -12.27 24.47
CA PRO A 379 1.15 -11.68 25.36
C PRO A 379 1.65 -10.52 26.23
N ASN A 380 2.95 -10.47 26.51
CA ASN A 380 3.60 -9.38 27.24
C ASN A 380 3.99 -8.16 26.38
N GLY A 381 3.74 -8.21 25.07
CA GLY A 381 4.09 -7.19 24.11
C GLY A 381 5.43 -7.38 23.41
N ASP A 382 6.24 -8.36 23.81
CA ASP A 382 7.54 -8.61 23.17
C ASP A 382 7.38 -9.03 21.70
N ILE A 383 8.30 -8.56 20.86
CA ILE A 383 8.43 -8.96 19.48
C ILE A 383 9.08 -10.35 19.42
N VAL A 384 8.49 -11.24 18.63
CA VAL A 384 8.94 -12.62 18.44
C VAL A 384 9.12 -12.87 16.96
N LEU A 385 10.24 -13.51 16.61
CA LEU A 385 10.59 -13.89 15.26
C LEU A 385 10.39 -15.40 15.10
N ALA A 386 9.59 -15.83 14.13
CA ALA A 386 9.51 -17.23 13.73
C ALA A 386 10.68 -17.52 12.76
N ASP A 387 11.76 -18.11 13.26
CA ASP A 387 12.96 -18.41 12.47
C ASP A 387 12.86 -19.79 11.82
N SER A 388 12.71 -19.77 10.50
CA SER A 388 12.56 -21.00 9.71
C SER A 388 13.82 -21.85 9.70
N ALA A 389 15.02 -21.26 9.63
CA ALA A 389 16.26 -22.02 9.53
C ALA A 389 16.55 -22.84 10.78
N SER A 390 16.36 -22.24 11.96
CA SER A 390 16.60 -22.92 13.24
C SER A 390 15.37 -23.61 13.84
N SER A 391 14.18 -23.44 13.24
CA SER A 391 12.90 -23.96 13.73
C SER A 391 12.56 -23.51 15.16
N LYS A 392 12.86 -22.23 15.45
CA LYS A 392 12.68 -21.63 16.77
C LYS A 392 11.84 -20.35 16.69
N LEU A 393 11.09 -20.10 17.75
CA LEU A 393 10.58 -18.77 18.06
C LEU A 393 11.67 -18.03 18.82
N ARG A 394 12.17 -16.92 18.26
CA ARG A 394 13.21 -16.09 18.87
C ARG A 394 12.56 -14.84 19.43
N ARG A 395 12.25 -14.86 20.72
CA ARG A 395 11.64 -13.71 21.42
C ARG A 395 12.70 -12.68 21.73
N LEU A 396 12.54 -11.48 21.20
CA LEU A 396 13.34 -10.32 21.57
C LEU A 396 12.91 -9.86 22.95
N SER A 397 13.72 -10.13 23.97
CA SER A 397 13.46 -9.71 25.34
C SER A 397 14.39 -8.56 25.70
N TYR A 398 13.84 -7.54 26.36
CA TYR A 398 14.66 -6.48 26.94
C TYR A 398 14.98 -6.86 28.39
N LYS A 399 16.24 -7.17 28.65
CA LYS A 399 16.73 -7.34 30.03
C LYS A 399 16.82 -5.96 30.68
N GLN A 400 15.76 -5.58 31.38
CA GLN A 400 15.91 -4.76 32.57
C GLN A 400 16.80 -5.56 33.56
N ALA A 401 17.57 -4.91 34.43
CA ALA A 401 18.39 -5.61 35.43
C ALA A 401 17.59 -6.74 36.13
N ASN A 402 18.18 -7.93 36.29
CA ASN A 402 17.56 -9.11 36.92
C ASN A 402 16.86 -8.71 38.22
N LYS A 403 15.55 -8.96 38.32
CA LYS A 403 14.76 -8.56 39.49
C LYS A 403 14.78 -9.72 40.47
N ALA A 404 15.33 -9.47 41.66
CA ALA A 404 15.40 -10.51 42.69
C ALA A 404 14.01 -11.13 43.00
N PRO A 405 13.93 -12.44 43.27
CA PRO A 405 12.68 -13.13 43.54
C PRO A 405 11.96 -12.57 44.77
N VAL A 406 10.66 -12.77 44.90
CA VAL A 406 9.91 -12.47 46.12
C VAL A 406 9.76 -13.75 46.93
N ALA A 407 10.50 -13.84 48.03
CA ALA A 407 10.41 -14.97 48.95
C ALA A 407 9.17 -14.84 49.84
N ALA A 408 8.32 -15.88 49.86
CA ALA A 408 7.14 -15.95 50.73
C ALA A 408 6.81 -17.41 51.07
N PHE A 409 6.38 -17.63 52.31
CA PHE A 409 5.95 -18.94 52.76
C PHE A 409 4.87 -18.87 53.85
N THR A 410 4.18 -19.99 54.04
CA THR A 410 3.26 -20.23 55.15
C THR A 410 3.78 -21.36 56.03
N GLY A 411 3.47 -21.33 57.32
CA GLY A 411 3.78 -22.41 58.25
C GLY A 411 2.59 -22.78 59.11
N THR A 412 2.38 -24.08 59.31
CA THR A 412 1.36 -24.62 60.22
C THR A 412 2.04 -25.41 61.32
N VAL A 413 1.78 -25.06 62.58
CA VAL A 413 2.35 -25.76 63.73
C VAL A 413 1.40 -26.88 64.16
N THR A 414 1.95 -28.07 64.42
CA THR A 414 1.28 -29.18 65.10
C THR A 414 1.86 -29.30 66.51
N PRO A 415 1.27 -28.62 67.52
CA PRO A 415 1.91 -28.37 68.81
C PRO A 415 2.29 -29.65 69.58
N ALA A 416 1.39 -30.64 69.55
CA ALA A 416 1.60 -31.92 70.24
C ALA A 416 2.83 -32.69 69.73
N MET A 417 3.23 -32.46 68.48
CA MET A 417 4.40 -33.10 67.86
C MET A 417 5.60 -32.17 67.75
N LYS A 418 5.49 -30.90 68.18
CA LYS A 418 6.51 -29.86 67.95
C LYS A 418 6.94 -29.76 66.48
N LYS A 419 5.99 -30.00 65.58
CA LYS A 419 6.25 -30.12 64.14
C LYS A 419 5.69 -28.90 63.42
N ILE A 420 6.45 -28.35 62.48
CA ILE A 420 6.02 -27.28 61.60
C ILE A 420 6.05 -27.78 60.17
N SER A 421 4.92 -27.67 59.47
CA SER A 421 4.83 -27.90 58.03
C SER A 421 4.89 -26.55 57.32
N LEU A 422 5.88 -26.37 56.46
CA LEU A 422 6.24 -25.13 55.77
C LEU A 422 6.05 -25.28 54.27
N ASP A 423 5.47 -24.27 53.64
CA ASP A 423 5.23 -24.25 52.19
C ASP A 423 5.62 -22.89 51.59
N ALA A 424 6.64 -22.89 50.73
CA ALA A 424 7.13 -21.75 49.97
C ALA A 424 6.36 -21.51 48.67
N GLY A 425 5.23 -22.19 48.42
CA GLY A 425 4.42 -22.03 47.23
C GLY A 425 3.89 -20.61 46.98
N GLY A 426 3.99 -19.72 47.97
CA GLY A 426 3.72 -18.29 47.80
C GLY A 426 4.86 -17.47 47.19
N SER A 427 6.06 -18.05 47.02
CA SER A 427 7.23 -17.37 46.43
C SER A 427 7.08 -17.24 44.91
N SER A 428 7.61 -16.16 44.35
CA SER A 428 7.48 -15.87 42.92
C SER A 428 8.67 -15.11 42.40
N ASP A 429 9.10 -15.40 41.18
CA ASP A 429 10.11 -14.61 40.49
C ASP A 429 9.46 -13.56 39.57
N PRO A 430 9.85 -12.28 39.65
CA PRO A 430 9.34 -11.24 38.75
C PRO A 430 9.77 -11.42 37.29
N ASP A 431 10.77 -12.24 36.98
CA ASP A 431 11.18 -12.57 35.61
C ASP A 431 10.61 -13.95 35.18
N LEU A 432 9.89 -14.62 36.09
CA LEU A 432 9.27 -15.96 35.96
C LEU A 432 10.31 -17.07 35.74
N ASP A 433 11.49 -16.86 36.30
CA ASP A 433 12.54 -17.86 36.35
C ASP A 433 12.18 -19.00 37.31
N SER A 434 12.81 -20.15 37.09
CA SER A 434 12.73 -21.26 38.03
C SER A 434 13.36 -20.89 39.37
N LEU A 435 12.68 -21.23 40.46
CA LEU A 435 13.10 -20.90 41.81
C LEU A 435 13.66 -22.11 42.55
N ASP A 436 14.78 -21.90 43.22
CA ASP A 436 15.34 -22.82 44.19
C ASP A 436 15.06 -22.32 45.62
N TYR A 437 14.76 -23.26 46.52
CA TYR A 437 14.32 -22.99 47.89
C TYR A 437 15.26 -23.63 48.89
N GLN A 438 15.85 -22.81 49.76
CA GLN A 438 16.65 -23.26 50.90
C GLN A 438 16.06 -22.71 52.20
N TRP A 439 16.02 -23.56 53.21
CA TRP A 439 15.45 -23.26 54.51
C TRP A 439 16.52 -23.33 55.59
N THR A 440 16.44 -22.40 56.53
CA THR A 440 17.09 -22.52 57.83
C THR A 440 16.01 -22.51 58.90
N PHE A 441 16.00 -23.54 59.76
CA PHE A 441 14.88 -23.75 60.69
C PHE A 441 15.04 -23.03 62.03
N GLY A 442 16.17 -22.35 62.25
CA GLY A 442 16.48 -21.60 63.47
C GLY A 442 17.10 -22.41 64.62
N ASP A 443 17.18 -23.74 64.49
CA ASP A 443 17.81 -24.66 65.46
C ASP A 443 19.19 -25.20 65.00
N GLY A 444 19.74 -24.62 63.94
CA GLY A 444 20.99 -25.04 63.30
C GLY A 444 20.83 -26.07 62.18
N THR A 445 19.62 -26.57 61.93
CA THR A 445 19.33 -27.47 60.81
C THR A 445 18.78 -26.72 59.58
N THR A 446 18.88 -27.36 58.41
CA THR A 446 18.47 -26.80 57.12
C THR A 446 17.62 -27.78 56.32
N GLY A 447 16.88 -27.25 55.34
CA GLY A 447 16.07 -28.05 54.42
C GLY A 447 16.09 -27.46 53.02
N ASN A 448 15.71 -28.26 52.02
CA ASN A 448 15.63 -27.83 50.63
C ASN A 448 14.29 -28.27 50.02
N GLY A 449 13.80 -27.51 49.06
CA GLY A 449 12.57 -27.79 48.33
C GLY A 449 11.40 -26.90 48.76
N GLN A 450 10.36 -26.86 47.92
CA GLN A 450 9.23 -25.93 48.06
C GLN A 450 8.41 -26.18 49.33
N ALA A 451 8.14 -27.43 49.66
CA ALA A 451 7.41 -27.82 50.87
C ALA A 451 8.30 -28.69 51.75
N VAL A 452 8.42 -28.34 53.02
CA VAL A 452 9.26 -29.04 54.00
C VAL A 452 8.53 -29.19 55.32
N GLU A 453 8.82 -30.26 56.04
CA GLU A 453 8.33 -30.44 57.41
C GLU A 453 9.52 -30.58 58.35
N HIS A 454 9.49 -29.89 59.48
CA HIS A 454 10.56 -29.95 60.47
C HIS A 454 10.01 -30.13 61.87
N THR A 455 10.65 -31.00 62.66
CA THR A 455 10.24 -31.32 64.03
C THR A 455 11.30 -30.87 65.01
N TYR A 456 10.90 -30.08 66.00
CA TYR A 456 11.78 -29.46 66.97
C TYR A 456 11.85 -30.23 68.28
N SER A 457 13.03 -30.27 68.90
CA SER A 457 13.24 -30.93 70.19
C SER A 457 12.65 -30.12 71.35
N THR A 458 12.74 -28.79 71.27
CA THR A 458 12.17 -27.85 72.24
C THR A 458 10.96 -27.10 71.65
N GLY A 459 10.17 -26.47 72.52
CA GLY A 459 9.03 -25.63 72.10
C GLY A 459 9.39 -24.14 72.06
N ASP A 460 10.67 -23.79 72.04
CA ASP A 460 11.15 -22.40 72.11
C ASP A 460 10.81 -21.64 70.82
N VAL A 461 10.81 -20.30 70.88
CA VAL A 461 10.64 -19.47 69.69
C VAL A 461 11.77 -19.76 68.70
N VAL A 462 11.42 -20.10 67.48
CA VAL A 462 12.35 -20.35 66.37
C VAL A 462 12.07 -19.40 65.23
N THR A 463 13.12 -18.86 64.61
CA THR A 463 13.02 -18.06 63.39
C THR A 463 13.33 -18.95 62.21
N VAL A 464 12.31 -19.29 61.43
CA VAL A 464 12.48 -20.01 60.16
C VAL A 464 12.75 -18.98 59.07
N SER A 465 13.82 -19.17 58.30
CA SER A 465 14.13 -18.32 57.15
C SER A 465 14.12 -19.14 55.86
N LEU A 466 13.48 -18.58 54.85
CA LEU A 466 13.48 -19.06 53.48
C LEU A 466 14.40 -18.16 52.65
N THR A 467 15.36 -18.79 51.98
CA THR A 467 16.19 -18.23 50.93
C THR A 467 15.66 -18.73 49.59
N VAL A 468 15.29 -17.81 48.70
CA VAL A 468 14.86 -18.12 47.35
C VAL A 468 15.88 -17.56 46.37
N SER A 469 16.37 -18.40 45.47
CA SER A 469 17.26 -17.97 44.38
C SER A 469 16.64 -18.26 43.01
N ASP A 470 16.85 -17.35 42.08
CA ASP A 470 16.46 -17.53 40.68
C ASP A 470 17.59 -18.20 39.86
N ALA A 471 17.26 -18.59 38.63
CA ALA A 471 18.18 -19.21 37.68
C ALA A 471 19.34 -18.29 37.22
N HIS A 472 19.25 -16.99 37.50
CA HIS A 472 20.21 -15.97 37.11
C HIS A 472 21.06 -15.46 38.30
N GLY A 473 20.90 -16.08 39.47
CA GLY A 473 21.74 -15.90 40.66
C GLY A 473 21.32 -14.76 41.58
N ALA A 474 20.17 -14.10 41.39
CA ALA A 474 19.66 -13.21 42.43
C ALA A 474 18.95 -14.00 43.54
N VAL A 475 19.02 -13.45 44.75
CA VAL A 475 18.64 -14.14 45.97
C VAL A 475 17.84 -13.19 46.85
N THR A 476 16.75 -13.68 47.41
CA THR A 476 15.93 -12.97 48.38
C THR A 476 15.63 -13.85 49.58
N ASN A 477 15.64 -13.24 50.77
CA ASN A 477 15.40 -13.92 52.03
C ASN A 477 14.12 -13.38 52.69
N THR A 478 13.36 -14.25 53.31
CA THR A 478 12.25 -13.88 54.21
C THR A 478 12.26 -14.78 55.44
N SER A 479 11.78 -14.27 56.58
CA SER A 479 11.79 -15.01 57.84
C SER A 479 10.47 -14.85 58.58
N GLN A 480 10.05 -15.90 59.29
CA GLN A 480 8.90 -15.87 60.21
C GLN A 480 9.27 -16.60 61.50
N THR A 481 8.74 -16.11 62.62
CA THR A 481 8.89 -16.74 63.93
C THR A 481 7.76 -17.73 64.17
N PHE A 482 8.11 -18.89 64.72
CA PHE A 482 7.17 -19.91 65.15
C PHE A 482 7.50 -20.35 66.57
N VAL A 483 6.52 -20.96 67.23
CA VAL A 483 6.69 -21.61 68.53
C VAL A 483 6.26 -23.06 68.34
N PRO A 484 7.17 -24.02 68.11
CA PRO A 484 6.81 -25.38 67.70
C PRO A 484 5.86 -26.07 68.69
N GLY A 485 5.96 -25.74 69.98
CA GLY A 485 5.11 -26.28 71.04
C GLY A 485 3.76 -25.60 71.22
N GLU A 486 3.45 -24.54 70.46
CA GLU A 486 2.22 -23.75 70.63
C GLU A 486 1.51 -23.51 69.29
N ALA A 487 0.19 -23.38 69.34
CA ALA A 487 -0.60 -23.09 68.15
C ALA A 487 -0.36 -21.64 67.68
N THR A 488 -0.32 -21.43 66.37
CA THR A 488 -0.23 -20.10 65.75
C THR A 488 -1.61 -19.45 65.63
N PRO A 489 -1.68 -18.12 65.55
CA PRO A 489 -2.94 -17.43 65.30
C PRO A 489 -3.54 -17.85 63.96
N THR A 490 -4.82 -18.23 63.99
CA THR A 490 -5.60 -18.57 62.80
C THR A 490 -6.36 -17.33 62.35
N LEU A 491 -6.17 -16.93 61.09
CA LEU A 491 -6.92 -15.83 60.47
C LEU A 491 -7.95 -16.43 59.50
N SER A 492 -9.21 -16.05 59.69
CA SER A 492 -10.32 -16.40 58.82
C SER A 492 -10.82 -15.16 58.10
N LEU A 493 -10.62 -15.11 56.78
CA LEU A 493 -11.07 -14.02 55.93
C LEU A 493 -12.53 -14.24 55.50
N ALA A 494 -13.39 -13.27 55.80
CA ALA A 494 -14.76 -13.18 55.30
C ALA A 494 -14.78 -12.18 54.13
N ALA A 495 -14.46 -12.65 52.93
CA ALA A 495 -14.48 -11.87 51.71
C ALA A 495 -15.63 -12.32 50.78
N PRO A 496 -16.08 -11.47 49.83
CA PRO A 496 -16.98 -11.88 48.76
C PRO A 496 -16.38 -13.01 47.90
N ASP A 497 -17.22 -13.63 47.06
CA ASP A 497 -16.75 -14.64 46.10
C ASP A 497 -15.57 -14.09 45.28
N PRO A 498 -14.49 -14.87 45.02
CA PRO A 498 -13.34 -14.42 44.25
C PRO A 498 -13.67 -13.88 42.85
N ASN A 499 -14.80 -14.28 42.26
CA ASN A 499 -15.28 -13.81 40.96
C ASN A 499 -16.16 -12.55 41.06
N THR A 500 -16.39 -12.02 42.26
CA THR A 500 -17.13 -10.76 42.45
C THR A 500 -16.35 -9.60 41.84
N VAL A 501 -17.04 -8.74 41.08
CA VAL A 501 -16.45 -7.61 40.36
C VAL A 501 -17.06 -6.27 40.76
N PHE A 502 -16.21 -5.25 40.90
CA PHE A 502 -16.57 -3.94 41.43
C PHE A 502 -16.37 -2.80 40.44
N SER A 503 -17.31 -1.87 40.40
CA SER A 503 -17.23 -0.65 39.57
C SER A 503 -16.42 0.43 40.28
N GLY A 504 -15.89 1.40 39.54
CA GLY A 504 -15.26 2.59 40.11
C GLY A 504 -16.17 3.28 41.12
N GLY A 505 -15.64 3.58 42.31
CA GLY A 505 -16.36 4.24 43.39
C GLY A 505 -17.29 3.33 44.20
N GLU A 506 -17.49 2.09 43.77
CA GLU A 506 -18.25 1.09 44.52
C GLU A 506 -17.55 0.78 45.84
N THR A 507 -18.31 0.67 46.93
CA THR A 507 -17.72 0.34 48.24
C THR A 507 -17.47 -1.16 48.32
N VAL A 508 -16.20 -1.53 48.46
CA VAL A 508 -15.76 -2.89 48.76
C VAL A 508 -15.72 -3.04 50.27
N SER A 509 -16.35 -4.08 50.81
CA SER A 509 -16.28 -4.41 52.24
C SER A 509 -15.80 -5.84 52.41
N VAL A 510 -14.68 -6.01 53.10
CA VAL A 510 -14.16 -7.32 53.53
C VAL A 510 -14.11 -7.37 55.05
N GLY A 511 -14.25 -8.57 55.61
CA GLY A 511 -14.11 -8.83 57.04
C GLY A 511 -13.07 -9.90 57.30
N ALA A 512 -12.57 -9.95 58.52
CA ALA A 512 -11.74 -11.04 59.00
C ALA A 512 -11.83 -11.13 60.51
N SER A 513 -11.73 -12.35 61.02
CA SER A 513 -11.47 -12.63 62.42
C SER A 513 -10.14 -13.33 62.54
N ALA A 514 -9.40 -13.02 63.59
CA ALA A 514 -8.20 -13.75 63.94
C ALA A 514 -8.33 -14.26 65.37
N GLU A 515 -8.00 -15.52 65.59
CA GLU A 515 -8.09 -16.18 66.87
C GLU A 515 -6.77 -16.89 67.16
N ASP A 516 -6.25 -16.67 68.36
CA ASP A 516 -5.07 -17.35 68.87
C ASP A 516 -5.52 -18.22 70.06
N PRO A 517 -5.18 -19.51 70.12
CA PRO A 517 -5.61 -20.38 71.22
C PRO A 517 -5.16 -19.93 72.62
N THR A 518 -4.14 -19.07 72.70
CA THR A 518 -3.60 -18.53 73.97
C THR A 518 -4.07 -17.08 74.22
N ASP A 519 -4.04 -16.23 73.19
CA ASP A 519 -4.36 -14.80 73.32
C ASP A 519 -5.84 -14.47 73.09
N GLY A 520 -6.62 -15.44 72.63
CA GLY A 520 -8.02 -15.25 72.24
C GLY A 520 -8.14 -14.41 70.95
N PRO A 521 -9.20 -13.61 70.80
CA PRO A 521 -9.43 -12.81 69.60
C PRO A 521 -8.34 -11.75 69.39
N LEU A 522 -7.73 -11.74 68.21
CA LEU A 522 -6.69 -10.78 67.82
C LEU A 522 -7.25 -9.64 66.97
N THR A 523 -6.63 -8.46 67.07
CA THR A 523 -6.97 -7.31 66.23
C THR A 523 -6.42 -7.49 64.82
N VAL A 524 -7.29 -7.44 63.82
CA VAL A 524 -6.89 -7.45 62.41
C VAL A 524 -6.46 -6.05 61.95
N LYS A 525 -5.29 -5.98 61.32
CA LYS A 525 -4.74 -4.84 60.57
C LYS A 525 -4.99 -5.07 59.07
N TRP A 526 -5.35 -4.02 58.35
CA TRP A 526 -5.72 -4.07 56.93
C TRP A 526 -4.85 -3.15 56.10
N ARG A 527 -4.57 -3.58 54.87
CA ARG A 527 -3.95 -2.78 53.81
C ARG A 527 -4.61 -3.08 52.47
N ALA A 528 -5.19 -2.07 51.82
CA ALA A 528 -5.61 -2.13 50.43
C ALA A 528 -4.56 -1.46 49.55
N GLU A 529 -4.10 -2.18 48.54
CA GLU A 529 -3.07 -1.73 47.61
C GLU A 529 -3.62 -1.83 46.19
N ARG A 530 -3.58 -0.71 45.49
CA ARG A 530 -3.79 -0.70 44.04
C ARG A 530 -2.66 -1.48 43.41
N MET A 531 -3.00 -2.49 42.64
CA MET A 531 -2.09 -3.24 41.80
C MET A 531 -2.27 -2.78 40.35
N ARG A 532 -1.28 -2.06 39.83
CA ARG A 532 -1.12 -1.81 38.39
C ARG A 532 -0.01 -2.70 37.89
N CYS A 533 -0.23 -3.46 36.84
CA CYS A 533 0.82 -4.27 36.23
C CYS A 533 1.20 -3.65 34.89
N PRO A 534 1.92 -2.50 34.89
CA PRO A 534 2.28 -1.84 33.65
C PRO A 534 3.13 -2.75 32.77
N GLN A 535 3.87 -3.71 33.35
CA GLN A 535 4.58 -4.79 32.65
C GLN A 535 3.99 -6.14 33.07
N SER A 536 3.99 -7.11 32.17
CA SER A 536 3.38 -8.44 32.39
C SER A 536 3.90 -9.18 33.63
N ASN A 537 5.07 -8.80 34.15
CA ASN A 537 5.72 -9.50 35.24
C ASN A 537 6.10 -8.59 36.44
N ALA A 538 5.71 -7.31 36.43
CA ALA A 538 5.95 -6.41 37.56
C ALA A 538 4.73 -5.52 37.80
N CYS A 539 4.13 -5.68 38.98
CA CYS A 539 3.03 -4.85 39.42
C CYS A 539 3.50 -3.80 40.42
N GLU A 540 3.20 -2.55 40.12
CA GLU A 540 3.32 -1.43 41.03
C GLU A 540 2.16 -1.48 42.02
N TYR A 541 2.51 -1.51 43.31
CA TYR A 541 1.57 -1.43 44.40
C TYR A 541 1.55 -0.02 44.97
N THR A 542 0.39 0.61 44.99
CA THR A 542 0.19 1.89 45.67
C THR A 542 -0.81 1.68 46.79
N THR A 543 -0.41 1.94 48.03
CA THR A 543 -1.35 1.86 49.17
C THR A 543 -2.48 2.87 48.96
N LEU A 544 -3.71 2.36 48.86
CA LEU A 544 -4.92 3.17 48.77
C LEU A 544 -5.44 3.52 50.16
N ARG A 545 -5.39 2.55 51.08
CA ARG A 545 -5.93 2.69 52.43
C ARG A 545 -5.34 1.65 53.38
N THR A 546 -5.20 2.02 54.65
CA THR A 546 -4.93 1.11 55.76
C THR A 546 -6.02 1.24 56.81
N GLY A 547 -6.15 0.25 57.70
CA GLY A 547 -7.12 0.30 58.79
C GLY A 547 -6.95 -0.84 59.79
N THR A 548 -7.78 -0.85 60.82
CA THR A 548 -7.83 -1.90 61.85
C THR A 548 -9.28 -2.23 62.20
N GLY A 549 -9.51 -3.44 62.71
CA GLY A 549 -10.82 -3.91 63.16
C GLY A 549 -11.39 -5.07 62.32
N PRO A 550 -12.61 -5.55 62.65
CA PRO A 550 -13.18 -6.77 62.07
C PRO A 550 -13.68 -6.60 60.62
N THR A 551 -13.87 -5.35 60.17
CA THR A 551 -14.38 -5.02 58.82
C THR A 551 -13.58 -3.86 58.21
N PHE A 552 -13.39 -3.89 56.89
CA PHE A 552 -12.58 -2.90 56.17
C PHE A 552 -13.27 -2.41 54.88
N PRO A 553 -14.12 -1.37 54.98
CA PRO A 553 -14.81 -0.80 53.82
C PRO A 553 -13.97 0.26 53.10
N PHE A 554 -13.78 0.18 51.79
CA PHE A 554 -13.09 1.21 51.00
C PHE A 554 -13.72 1.38 49.61
N ALA A 555 -13.56 2.55 48.99
CA ALA A 555 -14.06 2.79 47.64
C ALA A 555 -13.10 2.21 46.60
N PHE A 556 -13.64 1.47 45.62
CA PHE A 556 -12.85 0.97 44.49
C PHE A 556 -12.35 2.15 43.64
N PRO A 557 -11.09 2.14 43.15
CA PRO A 557 -10.53 3.26 42.40
C PRO A 557 -11.31 3.64 41.14
N ASN A 558 -11.49 4.94 40.90
CA ASN A 558 -12.10 5.51 39.69
C ASN A 558 -11.07 5.66 38.56
N GLU A 559 -10.47 4.56 38.12
CA GLU A 559 -9.43 4.56 37.09
C GLU A 559 -9.41 3.26 36.27
N THR A 560 -8.80 3.31 35.10
CA THR A 560 -8.78 2.22 34.14
C THR A 560 -7.77 1.13 34.55
N ASP A 561 -8.17 -0.13 34.45
CA ASP A 561 -7.25 -1.29 34.43
C ASP A 561 -6.44 -1.53 35.72
N THR A 562 -7.12 -1.51 36.87
CA THR A 562 -6.50 -1.77 38.18
C THR A 562 -7.24 -2.88 38.94
N ARG A 563 -6.48 -3.75 39.60
CA ARG A 563 -7.00 -4.64 40.65
C ARG A 563 -6.62 -4.04 42.00
N VAL A 564 -7.35 -4.37 43.06
CA VAL A 564 -6.93 -4.01 44.42
C VAL A 564 -6.62 -5.28 45.20
N VAL A 565 -5.42 -5.37 45.76
CA VAL A 565 -5.05 -6.45 46.68
C VAL A 565 -5.29 -5.96 48.10
N VAL A 566 -6.16 -6.66 48.82
CA VAL A 566 -6.46 -6.38 50.22
C VAL A 566 -5.78 -7.44 51.08
N THR A 567 -4.89 -7.01 51.96
CA THR A 567 -4.16 -7.87 52.89
C THR A 567 -4.71 -7.67 54.30
N ALA A 568 -5.19 -8.75 54.92
CA ALA A 568 -5.52 -8.85 56.33
C ALA A 568 -4.30 -9.39 57.08
N THR A 569 -3.98 -8.84 58.26
CA THR A 569 -2.85 -9.28 59.07
C THR A 569 -3.23 -9.26 60.54
N ALA A 570 -2.91 -10.32 61.29
CA ALA A 570 -3.06 -10.35 62.73
C ALA A 570 -1.74 -10.77 63.38
N GLU A 571 -1.47 -10.20 64.54
CA GLU A 571 -0.22 -10.39 65.28
C GLU A 571 -0.61 -10.69 66.73
N ASN A 572 -0.08 -11.79 67.26
CA ASN A 572 -0.33 -12.18 68.65
C ASN A 572 0.64 -11.46 69.61
N SER A 573 0.43 -11.59 70.91
CA SER A 573 1.25 -10.95 71.96
C SER A 573 2.73 -11.37 71.95
N ARG A 574 3.02 -12.48 71.28
CA ARG A 574 4.36 -13.08 71.12
C ARG A 574 5.03 -12.67 69.80
N GLY A 575 4.40 -11.81 69.01
CA GLY A 575 4.94 -11.28 67.75
C GLY A 575 4.83 -12.25 66.56
N VAL A 576 4.03 -13.31 66.66
CA VAL A 576 3.73 -14.21 65.54
C VAL A 576 2.66 -13.57 64.66
N ILE A 577 2.95 -13.47 63.35
CA ILE A 577 2.09 -12.81 62.37
C ILE A 577 1.43 -13.85 61.45
N THR A 578 0.13 -13.69 61.21
CA THR A 578 -0.62 -14.41 60.18
C THR A 578 -1.26 -13.44 59.20
N SER A 579 -1.39 -13.81 57.93
CA SER A 579 -1.98 -12.95 56.91
C SER A 579 -2.77 -13.71 55.86
N GLN A 580 -3.80 -13.07 55.30
CA GLN A 580 -4.53 -13.56 54.12
C GLN A 580 -4.78 -12.41 53.14
N ARG A 581 -4.91 -12.74 51.85
CA ARG A 581 -5.13 -11.77 50.76
C ARG A 581 -6.45 -12.04 50.04
N TYR A 582 -7.12 -10.96 49.65
CA TYR A 582 -8.23 -10.97 48.72
C TYR A 582 -7.94 -10.02 47.55
N THR A 583 -8.10 -10.51 46.32
CA THR A 583 -7.98 -9.68 45.12
C THR A 583 -9.36 -9.21 44.69
N VAL A 584 -9.55 -7.90 44.73
CA VAL A 584 -10.74 -7.22 44.26
C VAL A 584 -10.59 -7.00 42.75
N ASN A 585 -11.45 -7.66 41.98
CA ASN A 585 -11.43 -7.59 40.54
C ASN A 585 -12.30 -6.43 40.03
N PRO A 586 -11.84 -5.67 39.01
CA PRO A 586 -12.65 -4.62 38.41
C PRO A 586 -13.79 -5.25 37.61
N ARG A 587 -14.97 -4.63 37.69
CA ARG A 587 -16.02 -4.81 36.70
C ARG A 587 -15.60 -4.04 35.47
N THR A 588 -15.25 -4.74 34.41
CA THR A 588 -14.88 -4.12 33.15
C THR A 588 -15.99 -4.24 32.13
N ALA A 589 -16.07 -3.26 31.24
CA ALA A 589 -16.89 -3.30 30.05
C ALA A 589 -16.02 -2.90 28.85
N ARG A 590 -16.39 -3.32 27.64
CA ARG A 590 -15.62 -3.02 26.43
C ARG A 590 -15.91 -1.59 25.96
N LEU A 591 -14.86 -0.80 25.76
CA LEU A 591 -14.90 0.48 25.07
C LEU A 591 -14.22 0.31 23.71
N SER A 592 -14.96 0.58 22.65
CA SER A 592 -14.44 0.56 21.28
C SER A 592 -14.66 1.93 20.67
N VAL A 593 -13.63 2.46 20.00
CA VAL A 593 -13.74 3.71 19.25
C VAL A 593 -13.33 3.45 17.81
N VAL A 594 -14.28 3.68 16.90
CA VAL A 594 -14.09 3.46 15.47
C VAL A 594 -14.11 4.80 14.72
N GLY A 595 -13.35 4.91 13.64
CA GLY A 595 -13.46 6.05 12.72
C GLY A 595 -14.50 5.78 11.64
N SER A 596 -15.16 6.82 11.13
CA SER A 596 -15.89 6.72 9.85
C SER A 596 -14.97 6.45 8.66
N ARG A 597 -13.67 6.72 8.84
CA ARG A 597 -12.56 6.44 7.93
C ARG A 597 -11.36 5.94 8.76
N PRO A 598 -10.41 5.19 8.17
CA PRO A 598 -9.26 4.67 8.90
C PRO A 598 -8.49 5.77 9.62
N ALA A 599 -8.40 5.71 10.94
CA ALA A 599 -7.75 6.71 11.78
C ALA A 599 -7.10 6.04 13.00
N ARG A 600 -6.01 6.62 13.50
CA ARG A 600 -5.33 6.15 14.71
C ARG A 600 -5.96 6.73 15.97
N VAL A 601 -7.13 6.21 16.33
CA VAL A 601 -7.86 6.64 17.51
C VAL A 601 -7.24 6.03 18.77
N LYS A 602 -7.27 6.78 19.87
CA LYS A 602 -6.70 6.36 21.16
C LYS A 602 -7.76 6.39 22.25
N ILE A 603 -7.80 5.36 23.07
CA ILE A 603 -8.49 5.34 24.36
C ILE A 603 -7.40 5.42 25.42
N GLY A 604 -7.11 6.58 26.00
CA GLY A 604 -5.97 6.77 26.91
C GLY A 604 -4.64 7.08 26.18
N VAL A 605 -3.52 7.06 26.90
CA VAL A 605 -2.20 7.43 26.35
C VAL A 605 -1.57 6.25 25.63
N ASN A 606 -1.56 6.29 24.29
CA ASN A 606 -0.95 5.26 23.41
C ASN A 606 -1.57 3.85 23.50
N GLU A 607 -2.84 3.80 23.88
CA GLU A 607 -3.58 2.57 24.11
C GLU A 607 -4.49 2.22 22.92
N SER A 608 -4.97 0.96 22.89
CA SER A 608 -5.82 0.38 21.84
C SER A 608 -7.10 1.20 21.59
N ALA A 609 -7.58 1.18 20.35
CA ALA A 609 -8.89 1.71 19.97
C ALA A 609 -10.05 0.79 20.40
N ASP A 610 -9.77 -0.44 20.83
CA ASP A 610 -10.73 -1.36 21.43
C ASP A 610 -10.09 -2.02 22.66
N ARG A 611 -10.66 -1.81 23.85
CA ARG A 611 -10.18 -2.43 25.09
C ARG A 611 -11.25 -2.54 26.17
N LEU A 612 -10.98 -3.38 27.16
CA LEU A 612 -11.74 -3.40 28.42
C LEU A 612 -11.34 -2.20 29.30
N VAL A 613 -12.35 -1.58 29.92
CA VAL A 613 -12.22 -0.41 30.80
C VAL A 613 -13.08 -0.64 32.04
N THR A 614 -12.59 -0.24 33.22
CA THR A 614 -13.34 -0.34 34.48
C THR A 614 -14.64 0.47 34.40
N VAL A 615 -15.78 -0.14 34.70
CA VAL A 615 -17.08 0.53 34.75
C VAL A 615 -17.04 1.68 35.75
N ASN A 616 -17.67 2.81 35.43
CA ASN A 616 -17.72 4.06 36.19
C ASN A 616 -16.38 4.79 36.36
N SER A 617 -15.35 4.39 35.60
CA SER A 617 -14.11 5.16 35.48
C SER A 617 -14.21 6.21 34.36
N SER A 618 -13.52 7.34 34.54
CA SER A 618 -13.34 8.35 33.48
C SER A 618 -12.15 7.98 32.62
N VAL A 619 -12.34 7.92 31.30
CA VAL A 619 -11.29 7.65 30.34
C VAL A 619 -11.24 8.74 29.27
N GLN A 620 -10.04 9.20 28.94
CA GLN A 620 -9.83 10.13 27.83
C GLN A 620 -9.86 9.35 26.52
N ILE A 621 -10.62 9.82 25.54
CA ILE A 621 -10.52 9.36 24.16
C ILE A 621 -9.99 10.48 23.29
N SER A 622 -9.26 10.14 22.23
CA SER A 622 -8.68 11.08 21.29
C SER A 622 -8.74 10.54 19.87
N ALA A 623 -9.41 11.27 18.98
CA ALA A 623 -9.39 11.05 17.55
C ALA A 623 -8.37 12.02 16.92
N PRO A 624 -7.52 11.59 15.98
CA PRO A 624 -6.61 12.52 15.32
C PRO A 624 -7.39 13.55 14.48
N PRO A 625 -6.90 14.80 14.35
CA PRO A 625 -7.57 15.83 13.55
C PRO A 625 -7.73 15.47 12.07
N LYS A 626 -6.87 14.58 11.57
CA LYS A 626 -6.97 13.98 10.25
C LYS A 626 -6.96 12.45 10.35
N SER A 627 -7.74 11.78 9.51
CA SER A 627 -7.65 10.34 9.30
C SER A 627 -6.37 9.99 8.54
N LEU A 628 -6.09 8.69 8.42
CA LEU A 628 -4.93 8.18 7.67
C LEU A 628 -5.05 8.44 6.15
N ASP A 629 -6.27 8.63 5.64
CA ASP A 629 -6.55 9.09 4.27
C ASP A 629 -6.77 10.62 4.19
N ALA A 630 -6.21 11.38 5.14
CA ALA A 630 -6.21 12.85 5.18
C ALA A 630 -7.59 13.55 5.26
N ALA A 631 -8.68 12.83 5.51
CA ALA A 631 -9.98 13.43 5.79
C ALA A 631 -9.98 14.14 7.15
N ASN A 632 -10.73 15.24 7.28
CA ASN A 632 -10.73 16.02 8.52
C ASN A 632 -11.72 15.44 9.51
N PHE A 633 -11.33 15.40 10.79
CA PHE A 633 -12.26 15.13 11.89
C PHE A 633 -13.35 16.22 11.90
N VAL A 634 -14.59 15.78 12.04
CA VAL A 634 -15.76 16.66 12.07
C VAL A 634 -16.35 16.71 13.47
N LYS A 635 -16.72 15.55 14.01
CA LYS A 635 -17.41 15.47 15.30
C LYS A 635 -17.49 14.06 15.87
N TRP A 636 -17.87 13.99 17.14
CA TRP A 636 -18.43 12.82 17.79
C TRP A 636 -19.96 12.85 17.65
N PRO A 637 -20.60 11.94 16.89
CA PRO A 637 -22.05 11.99 16.65
C PRO A 637 -22.90 11.76 17.90
N ASP A 638 -22.40 11.05 18.92
CA ASP A 638 -23.16 10.75 20.14
C ASP A 638 -23.49 11.99 20.97
N ASN A 639 -22.63 13.03 20.91
CA ASN A 639 -22.83 14.27 21.66
C ASN A 639 -22.66 15.55 20.81
N GLN A 640 -22.48 15.40 19.49
CA GLN A 640 -22.23 16.47 18.52
C GLN A 640 -20.97 17.32 18.77
N SER A 641 -20.05 16.87 19.64
CA SER A 641 -18.82 17.62 19.95
C SER A 641 -17.87 17.66 18.76
N THR A 642 -17.36 18.84 18.43
CA THR A 642 -16.29 19.05 17.44
C THR A 642 -14.88 18.95 18.04
N GLU A 643 -14.78 18.77 19.36
CA GLU A 643 -13.48 18.55 20.02
C GLU A 643 -13.01 17.10 19.79
N PRO A 644 -11.83 16.88 19.17
CA PRO A 644 -11.31 15.55 18.89
C PRO A 644 -10.96 14.75 20.16
N VAL A 645 -10.75 15.45 21.28
CA VAL A 645 -10.38 14.86 22.58
C VAL A 645 -11.51 15.10 23.58
N ARG A 646 -11.94 14.06 24.29
CA ARG A 646 -12.96 14.17 25.36
C ARG A 646 -12.82 13.11 26.44
N GLN A 647 -13.44 13.35 27.58
CA GLN A 647 -13.60 12.36 28.65
C GLN A 647 -14.91 11.58 28.46
N VAL A 648 -14.88 10.30 28.83
CA VAL A 648 -16.02 9.38 28.78
C VAL A 648 -16.11 8.65 30.11
N GLN A 649 -17.31 8.61 30.69
CA GLN A 649 -17.61 7.75 31.84
C GLN A 649 -18.02 6.37 31.35
N MET A 650 -17.36 5.32 31.82
CA MET A 650 -17.57 3.98 31.31
C MET A 650 -18.88 3.35 31.82
N PRO A 651 -19.87 3.00 30.97
CA PRO A 651 -21.11 2.36 31.42
C PRO A 651 -20.94 0.85 31.64
N VAL A 652 -21.88 0.24 32.38
CA VAL A 652 -21.92 -1.22 32.62
C VAL A 652 -22.07 -2.02 31.32
N ALA A 653 -22.84 -1.50 30.37
CA ALA A 653 -23.20 -2.21 29.14
C ALA A 653 -22.07 -2.26 28.08
N GLY A 654 -20.95 -1.57 28.30
CA GLY A 654 -19.99 -1.29 27.23
C GLY A 654 -20.39 -0.08 26.41
N LEU A 655 -19.46 0.42 25.60
CA LEU A 655 -19.68 1.60 24.78
C LEU A 655 -18.90 1.50 23.47
N THR A 656 -19.58 1.78 22.37
CA THR A 656 -18.94 1.97 21.07
C THR A 656 -19.13 3.41 20.63
N LEU A 657 -18.03 4.12 20.42
CA LEU A 657 -18.02 5.50 19.95
C LEU A 657 -17.52 5.56 18.51
N ARG A 658 -17.98 6.56 17.77
CA ARG A 658 -17.58 6.78 16.38
C ARG A 658 -17.01 8.18 16.20
N ALA A 659 -15.78 8.28 15.72
CA ALA A 659 -15.19 9.54 15.27
C ALA A 659 -15.62 9.78 13.82
N GLU A 660 -16.30 10.90 13.55
CA GLU A 660 -16.68 11.27 12.20
C GLU A 660 -15.56 12.02 11.50
N TYR A 661 -15.12 11.50 10.36
CA TYR A 661 -14.24 12.13 9.39
C TYR A 661 -14.99 12.42 8.10
N GLN A 662 -14.64 13.53 7.47
CA GLN A 662 -15.22 13.95 6.20
C GLN A 662 -14.11 14.40 5.23
N THR A 663 -14.10 13.81 4.04
CA THR A 663 -13.18 14.23 2.97
C THR A 663 -13.64 15.55 2.35
N PRO A 664 -12.74 16.24 1.63
CA PRO A 664 -13.13 17.39 0.82
C PRO A 664 -14.30 17.10 -0.13
N ILE A 665 -14.36 15.89 -0.72
CA ILE A 665 -15.48 15.45 -1.56
C ILE A 665 -16.80 15.40 -0.77
N GLN A 666 -16.80 14.68 0.35
CA GLN A 666 -17.99 14.55 1.19
C GLN A 666 -18.44 15.89 1.75
N LYS A 667 -17.50 16.78 2.09
CA LYS A 667 -17.77 18.13 2.57
C LYS A 667 -18.45 18.96 1.49
N ARG A 668 -17.88 19.02 0.29
CA ARG A 668 -18.47 19.75 -0.83
C ARG A 668 -19.87 19.23 -1.16
N TYR A 669 -20.04 17.90 -1.20
CA TYR A 669 -21.33 17.28 -1.44
C TYR A 669 -22.39 17.65 -0.38
N ALA A 670 -22.00 17.69 0.89
CA ALA A 670 -22.89 18.08 1.99
C ALA A 670 -23.25 19.58 1.97
N ASP A 671 -22.29 20.45 1.64
CA ASP A 671 -22.46 21.90 1.74
C ASP A 671 -23.16 22.50 0.50
N GLU A 672 -22.98 21.93 -0.70
CA GLU A 672 -23.45 22.52 -1.96
C GLU A 672 -24.71 21.82 -2.52
N ALA A 673 -25.90 22.39 -2.33
CA ALA A 673 -27.13 21.84 -2.95
C ALA A 673 -27.07 21.70 -4.50
N PRO A 674 -26.46 22.64 -5.25
CA PRO A 674 -26.32 22.49 -6.70
C PRO A 674 -25.49 21.26 -7.10
N ILE A 675 -24.43 20.93 -6.35
CA ILE A 675 -23.58 19.78 -6.68
C ILE A 675 -24.37 18.48 -6.54
N ARG A 676 -25.19 18.35 -5.49
CA ARG A 676 -26.04 17.16 -5.29
C ARG A 676 -27.04 16.97 -6.41
N THR A 677 -27.58 18.07 -6.95
CA THR A 677 -28.48 18.02 -8.10
C THR A 677 -27.73 17.61 -9.37
N LEU A 678 -26.50 18.10 -9.56
CA LEU A 678 -25.68 17.80 -10.74
C LEU A 678 -25.22 16.34 -10.79
N VAL A 679 -24.66 15.82 -9.68
CA VAL A 679 -24.02 14.49 -9.67
C VAL A 679 -24.96 13.38 -9.19
N GLY A 680 -26.02 13.71 -8.44
CA GLY A 680 -26.98 12.75 -7.89
C GLY A 680 -26.52 12.12 -6.56
N THR A 681 -26.93 10.88 -6.30
CA THR A 681 -26.60 10.19 -5.03
C THR A 681 -25.27 9.42 -5.14
N PRO A 682 -24.47 9.30 -4.06
CA PRO A 682 -23.23 8.53 -4.08
C PRO A 682 -23.47 7.06 -4.45
N VAL A 683 -22.52 6.48 -5.18
CA VAL A 683 -22.51 5.06 -5.56
C VAL A 683 -21.18 4.45 -5.12
N GLY A 684 -21.21 3.55 -4.14
CA GLY A 684 -20.00 2.96 -3.55
C GLY A 684 -19.27 3.92 -2.59
N LEU A 685 -18.03 3.58 -2.22
CA LEU A 685 -17.17 4.46 -1.42
C LEU A 685 -16.26 5.31 -2.31
N GLU A 686 -15.82 6.42 -1.73
CA GLU A 686 -14.73 7.22 -2.29
C GLU A 686 -13.45 6.37 -2.38
N LEU A 687 -12.80 6.41 -3.54
CA LEU A 687 -11.62 5.64 -3.89
C LEU A 687 -10.39 6.55 -3.90
N ILE A 688 -9.24 5.98 -3.56
CA ILE A 688 -7.95 6.66 -3.51
C ILE A 688 -7.08 6.14 -4.65
N GLU A 689 -6.67 7.02 -5.57
CA GLU A 689 -5.85 6.66 -6.72
C GLU A 689 -4.83 7.75 -7.04
N GLY A 690 -3.54 7.40 -7.06
CA GLY A 690 -2.47 8.36 -7.32
C GLY A 690 -2.31 9.31 -6.13
N ASP A 691 -2.34 10.61 -6.39
CA ASP A 691 -2.30 11.71 -5.42
C ASP A 691 -3.70 12.27 -5.08
N GLY A 692 -4.76 11.64 -5.61
CA GLY A 692 -6.12 12.17 -5.53
C GLY A 692 -7.15 11.14 -5.07
N HIS A 693 -8.33 11.66 -4.76
CA HIS A 693 -9.49 10.89 -4.39
C HIS A 693 -10.58 11.07 -5.43
N TRP A 694 -11.46 10.09 -5.62
CA TRP A 694 -12.64 10.27 -6.43
C TRP A 694 -13.82 9.43 -5.94
N GLN A 695 -15.03 9.90 -6.19
CA GLN A 695 -16.27 9.21 -5.81
C GLN A 695 -17.24 9.20 -6.97
N LEU A 696 -17.83 8.03 -7.23
CA LEU A 696 -18.91 7.89 -8.19
C LEU A 696 -20.24 8.33 -7.58
N TYR A 697 -21.05 8.97 -8.41
CA TYR A 697 -22.45 9.29 -8.13
C TYR A 697 -23.30 8.82 -9.32
N THR A 698 -24.61 8.77 -9.14
CA THR A 698 -25.55 8.25 -10.15
C THR A 698 -25.47 8.97 -11.51
N SER A 699 -25.02 10.23 -11.53
CA SER A 699 -24.98 11.07 -12.74
C SER A 699 -23.69 11.89 -12.88
N GLY A 700 -22.70 11.62 -12.02
CA GLY A 700 -21.49 12.42 -11.93
C GLY A 700 -20.33 11.70 -11.24
N ARG A 701 -19.14 12.27 -11.32
CA ARG A 701 -18.01 11.94 -10.45
C ARG A 701 -17.49 13.22 -9.80
N LEU A 702 -17.18 13.12 -8.51
CA LEU A 702 -16.39 14.14 -7.83
C LEU A 702 -14.96 13.63 -7.68
N TYR A 703 -14.01 14.50 -7.95
CA TYR A 703 -12.57 14.27 -7.82
C TYR A 703 -12.02 15.26 -6.82
N TRP A 704 -11.04 14.90 -6.02
CA TRP A 704 -10.29 15.82 -5.20
C TRP A 704 -8.79 15.59 -5.42
N THR A 705 -8.06 16.69 -5.61
CA THR A 705 -6.60 16.72 -5.52
C THR A 705 -6.19 17.87 -4.63
N GLU A 706 -4.97 17.81 -4.07
CA GLU A 706 -4.45 18.90 -3.25
C GLU A 706 -4.35 20.22 -4.05
N GLN A 707 -3.93 20.15 -5.32
CA GLN A 707 -3.73 21.33 -6.17
C GLN A 707 -5.04 22.00 -6.61
N TYR A 708 -6.07 21.22 -6.95
CA TYR A 708 -7.29 21.75 -7.56
C TYR A 708 -8.52 21.68 -6.65
N GLY A 709 -8.40 21.10 -5.46
CA GLY A 709 -9.55 20.87 -4.58
C GLY A 709 -10.57 19.92 -5.20
N THR A 710 -11.81 19.98 -4.73
CA THR A 710 -12.87 19.09 -5.23
C THR A 710 -13.47 19.64 -6.53
N ARG A 711 -13.49 18.84 -7.59
CA ARG A 711 -14.04 19.16 -8.93
C ARG A 711 -15.01 18.10 -9.41
N ALA A 712 -16.03 18.52 -10.15
CA ALA A 712 -17.09 17.66 -10.67
C ALA A 712 -16.99 17.48 -12.19
N VAL A 713 -17.24 16.26 -12.63
CA VAL A 713 -17.43 15.90 -14.04
C VAL A 713 -18.76 15.16 -14.14
N ALA A 714 -19.66 15.63 -14.99
CA ALA A 714 -21.02 15.08 -15.14
C ALA A 714 -21.45 15.04 -16.61
N GLY A 715 -22.63 14.46 -16.86
CA GLY A 715 -23.26 14.45 -18.18
C GLY A 715 -22.40 13.83 -19.29
N GLU A 716 -22.52 14.37 -20.51
CA GLU A 716 -21.84 13.85 -21.70
C GLU A 716 -20.31 13.99 -21.64
N ILE A 717 -19.80 14.99 -20.92
CA ILE A 717 -18.36 15.14 -20.68
C ILE A 717 -17.88 13.97 -19.81
N LEU A 718 -18.61 13.60 -18.76
CA LEU A 718 -18.28 12.43 -17.95
C LEU A 718 -18.31 11.15 -18.77
N THR A 719 -19.33 10.95 -19.60
CA THR A 719 -19.43 9.78 -20.48
C THR A 719 -18.18 9.66 -21.34
N LYS A 720 -17.78 10.72 -22.05
CA LYS A 720 -16.55 10.74 -22.84
C LYS A 720 -15.30 10.49 -21.98
N TYR A 721 -15.19 11.19 -20.86
CA TYR A 721 -14.04 11.09 -19.97
C TYR A 721 -13.83 9.64 -19.50
N VAL A 722 -14.89 8.97 -19.05
CA VAL A 722 -14.84 7.57 -18.60
C VAL A 722 -14.53 6.62 -19.76
N THR A 723 -15.12 6.81 -20.93
CA THR A 723 -14.83 5.99 -22.12
C THR A 723 -13.35 6.04 -22.52
N LEU A 724 -12.69 7.19 -22.33
CA LEU A 724 -11.27 7.35 -22.61
C LEU A 724 -10.35 6.78 -21.52
N GLY A 725 -10.89 6.25 -20.41
CA GLY A 725 -10.10 5.77 -19.27
C GLY A 725 -10.01 6.75 -18.09
N ALA A 726 -10.83 7.81 -18.10
CA ALA A 726 -10.96 8.82 -17.04
C ALA A 726 -9.60 9.44 -16.63
N HIS A 727 -9.38 9.58 -15.33
CA HIS A 727 -8.18 10.19 -14.74
C HIS A 727 -6.91 9.41 -15.04
N ALA A 728 -6.99 8.12 -15.38
CA ALA A 728 -5.82 7.39 -15.84
C ALA A 728 -5.30 7.96 -17.18
N PHE A 729 -6.18 8.37 -18.09
CA PHE A 729 -5.78 8.84 -19.42
C PHE A 729 -5.61 10.36 -19.53
N LEU A 730 -6.58 11.15 -19.06
CA LEU A 730 -6.54 12.62 -19.14
C LEU A 730 -6.16 13.29 -17.83
N GLY A 731 -5.81 12.55 -16.77
CA GLY A 731 -5.54 13.12 -15.45
C GLY A 731 -6.81 13.61 -14.76
N SER A 732 -6.68 14.04 -13.51
CA SER A 732 -7.79 14.59 -12.70
C SER A 732 -8.31 15.92 -13.28
N PRO A 733 -9.60 16.26 -13.09
CA PRO A 733 -10.15 17.54 -13.52
C PRO A 733 -9.55 18.72 -12.75
N LYS A 734 -9.18 19.80 -13.46
CA LYS A 734 -8.75 21.09 -12.92
C LYS A 734 -9.94 21.96 -12.54
N THR A 735 -11.03 21.85 -13.31
CA THR A 735 -12.22 22.69 -13.21
C THR A 735 -13.48 21.84 -13.02
N ASP A 736 -14.51 22.46 -12.45
CA ASP A 736 -15.88 21.99 -12.69
C ASP A 736 -16.25 22.21 -14.16
N GLU A 737 -17.45 21.75 -14.54
CA GLU A 737 -17.98 22.05 -15.87
C GLU A 737 -18.19 23.57 -16.01
N LEU A 738 -17.48 24.17 -16.97
CA LEU A 738 -17.53 25.59 -17.29
C LEU A 738 -18.35 25.84 -18.55
N VAL A 739 -18.90 27.05 -18.66
CA VAL A 739 -19.56 27.52 -19.87
C VAL A 739 -18.50 27.93 -20.89
N ALA A 740 -18.56 27.34 -22.08
CA ALA A 740 -17.70 27.72 -23.19
C ALA A 740 -18.03 29.14 -23.69
N ARG A 741 -17.04 29.86 -24.22
CA ARG A 741 -17.20 31.26 -24.65
C ARG A 741 -18.05 31.44 -25.92
N ALA A 742 -18.36 30.35 -26.61
CA ALA A 742 -19.17 30.33 -27.81
C ALA A 742 -20.26 29.24 -27.77
N ASN A 743 -21.36 29.48 -28.50
CA ASN A 743 -22.41 28.50 -28.81
C ASN A 743 -23.04 27.76 -27.61
N ASN A 744 -23.02 28.38 -26.42
CA ASN A 744 -23.51 27.79 -25.17
C ASN A 744 -22.94 26.38 -24.87
N GLY A 745 -21.71 26.12 -25.31
CA GLY A 745 -21.02 24.87 -25.02
C GLY A 745 -20.66 24.71 -23.54
N ARG A 746 -20.17 23.53 -23.20
CA ARG A 746 -19.66 23.17 -21.87
C ARG A 746 -18.27 22.56 -21.99
N TYR A 747 -17.42 22.72 -21.00
CA TYR A 747 -16.13 22.06 -20.98
C TYR A 747 -15.58 21.82 -19.57
N ASN A 748 -14.71 20.82 -19.45
CA ASN A 748 -13.83 20.64 -18.30
C ASN A 748 -12.38 20.67 -18.79
N ASP A 749 -11.50 21.27 -17.99
CA ASP A 749 -10.05 21.14 -18.12
C ASP A 749 -9.52 20.04 -17.21
N PHE A 750 -8.48 19.34 -17.65
CA PHE A 750 -7.86 18.23 -16.94
C PHE A 750 -6.34 18.39 -16.90
N VAL A 751 -5.72 17.80 -15.87
CA VAL A 751 -4.26 17.83 -15.64
C VAL A 751 -3.48 17.27 -16.82
N GLY A 752 -4.03 16.28 -17.50
CA GLY A 752 -3.30 15.49 -18.47
C GLY A 752 -2.61 14.29 -17.84
N GLY A 753 -2.48 13.23 -18.64
CA GLY A 753 -1.59 12.12 -18.37
C GLY A 753 -0.21 12.34 -19.02
N PRO A 754 0.79 11.49 -18.72
CA PRO A 754 2.14 11.62 -19.29
C PRO A 754 2.19 11.63 -20.83
N LEU A 755 1.23 10.97 -21.50
CA LEU A 755 1.13 10.90 -22.95
C LEU A 755 0.26 11.98 -23.57
N THR A 756 -0.65 12.56 -22.79
CA THR A 756 -1.65 13.52 -23.29
C THR A 756 -1.25 14.96 -22.96
N GLY A 757 -0.52 15.20 -21.88
CA GLY A 757 -0.31 16.55 -21.35
C GLY A 757 -1.64 17.24 -21.05
N ASP A 758 -1.60 18.54 -20.79
CA ASP A 758 -2.79 19.35 -20.51
C ASP A 758 -3.95 19.04 -21.48
N ALA A 759 -5.12 18.77 -20.94
CA ALA A 759 -6.26 18.25 -21.68
C ALA A 759 -7.56 19.01 -21.39
N SER A 760 -8.48 18.98 -22.34
CA SER A 760 -9.87 19.42 -22.16
C SER A 760 -10.83 18.48 -22.86
N ILE A 761 -12.07 18.42 -22.37
CA ILE A 761 -13.20 17.87 -23.11
C ILE A 761 -14.21 19.00 -23.29
N TYR A 762 -14.56 19.30 -24.54
CA TYR A 762 -15.59 20.28 -24.89
C TYR A 762 -16.82 19.54 -25.40
N TRP A 763 -18.00 20.01 -25.00
CA TRP A 763 -19.30 19.48 -25.42
C TRP A 763 -20.22 20.58 -25.96
N THR A 764 -20.93 20.26 -27.03
CA THR A 764 -22.10 21.01 -27.50
C THR A 764 -23.18 20.02 -27.93
N SER A 765 -24.45 20.44 -27.94
CA SER A 765 -25.55 19.57 -28.38
C SER A 765 -25.44 19.14 -29.85
N SER A 766 -24.81 19.93 -30.71
CA SER A 766 -24.64 19.64 -32.14
C SER A 766 -23.45 18.75 -32.47
N ILE A 767 -22.41 18.74 -31.63
CA ILE A 767 -21.15 18.01 -31.90
C ILE A 767 -20.98 16.79 -30.99
N GLY A 768 -21.54 16.83 -29.78
CA GLY A 768 -21.20 15.90 -28.70
C GLY A 768 -19.91 16.31 -27.98
N ALA A 769 -19.41 15.43 -27.11
CA ALA A 769 -18.21 15.65 -26.32
C ALA A 769 -16.97 15.22 -27.10
N MET A 770 -15.95 16.08 -27.19
CA MET A 770 -14.69 15.85 -27.92
C MET A 770 -13.49 16.17 -27.04
N ALA A 771 -12.52 15.26 -27.00
CA ALA A 771 -11.29 15.44 -26.25
C ALA A 771 -10.18 16.09 -27.10
N ILE A 772 -9.51 17.08 -26.53
CA ILE A 772 -8.36 17.77 -27.13
C ILE A 772 -7.27 17.94 -26.06
N TYR A 773 -6.03 17.58 -26.39
CA TYR A 773 -4.94 17.54 -25.42
C TYR A 773 -3.56 17.79 -26.07
N GLY A 774 -2.57 18.07 -25.23
CA GLY A 774 -1.17 18.23 -25.61
C GLY A 774 -0.90 19.45 -26.48
N ASP A 775 0.08 19.35 -27.38
CA ASP A 775 0.50 20.47 -28.23
C ASP A 775 -0.60 20.96 -29.19
N ILE A 776 -1.48 20.05 -29.64
CA ILE A 776 -2.66 20.43 -30.45
C ILE A 776 -3.61 21.32 -29.63
N ARG A 777 -3.88 20.97 -28.37
CA ARG A 777 -4.67 21.82 -27.47
C ARG A 777 -3.98 23.16 -27.24
N ALA A 778 -2.67 23.16 -26.96
CA ALA A 778 -1.91 24.38 -26.72
C ALA A 778 -1.99 25.33 -27.92
N LYS A 779 -1.82 24.81 -29.14
CA LYS A 779 -1.98 25.59 -30.38
C LYS A 779 -3.41 26.11 -30.53
N TRP A 780 -4.42 25.27 -30.32
CA TRP A 780 -5.82 25.68 -30.44
C TRP A 780 -6.18 26.82 -29.47
N ILE A 781 -5.78 26.71 -28.20
CA ILE A 781 -5.98 27.76 -27.20
C ILE A 781 -5.27 29.06 -27.61
N ALA A 782 -4.06 28.98 -28.18
CA ALA A 782 -3.34 30.14 -28.70
C ALA A 782 -4.09 30.84 -29.87
N THR A 783 -4.97 30.13 -30.57
CA THR A 783 -5.88 30.71 -31.58
C THR A 783 -7.18 31.28 -31.00
N ASN A 784 -7.25 31.50 -29.68
CA ASN A 784 -8.46 31.87 -28.94
C ASN A 784 -9.50 30.73 -28.81
N GLY A 785 -9.08 29.47 -28.98
CA GLY A 785 -9.89 28.29 -28.69
C GLY A 785 -11.20 28.22 -29.49
N GLU A 786 -12.27 27.87 -28.80
CA GLU A 786 -13.63 27.70 -29.33
C GLU A 786 -14.28 29.00 -29.80
N ALA A 787 -13.80 30.14 -29.29
CA ALA A 787 -14.16 31.48 -29.76
C ALA A 787 -13.22 31.99 -30.87
N GLY A 788 -12.23 31.18 -31.25
CA GLY A 788 -11.26 31.44 -32.30
C GLY A 788 -11.77 31.11 -33.71
N PRO A 789 -10.92 31.32 -34.73
CA PRO A 789 -11.29 31.09 -36.12
C PRO A 789 -11.54 29.62 -36.45
N LEU A 790 -10.99 28.68 -35.66
CA LEU A 790 -11.17 27.24 -35.87
C LEU A 790 -12.48 26.71 -35.26
N GLY A 791 -13.00 27.36 -34.22
CA GLY A 791 -14.21 26.91 -33.52
C GLY A 791 -13.99 25.69 -32.64
N PHE A 792 -15.03 24.87 -32.47
CA PHE A 792 -15.02 23.67 -31.63
C PHE A 792 -14.36 22.47 -32.33
N PRO A 793 -13.64 21.62 -31.59
CA PRO A 793 -13.20 20.33 -32.13
C PRO A 793 -14.40 19.45 -32.48
N THR A 794 -14.30 18.72 -33.59
CA THR A 794 -15.34 17.80 -34.12
C THR A 794 -14.92 16.34 -34.08
N THR A 795 -13.65 16.09 -33.77
CA THR A 795 -13.11 14.76 -33.52
C THR A 795 -12.33 14.78 -32.21
N ASP A 796 -12.24 13.62 -31.57
CA ASP A 796 -11.13 13.37 -30.65
C ASP A 796 -9.79 13.47 -31.40
N GLN A 797 -8.67 13.50 -30.67
CA GLN A 797 -7.36 13.51 -31.30
C GLN A 797 -7.08 12.14 -31.96
N LEU A 798 -6.92 12.15 -33.27
CA LEU A 798 -6.70 10.96 -34.09
C LEU A 798 -5.21 10.76 -34.37
N THR A 799 -4.79 9.50 -34.52
CA THR A 799 -3.51 9.15 -35.16
C THR A 799 -3.69 9.25 -36.66
N THR A 800 -2.76 9.92 -37.34
CA THR A 800 -2.76 10.01 -38.80
C THR A 800 -2.55 8.64 -39.45
N PRO A 801 -3.09 8.40 -40.66
CA PRO A 801 -2.94 7.14 -41.40
C PRO A 801 -1.52 6.56 -41.52
N ASP A 802 -0.49 7.40 -41.54
CA ASP A 802 0.92 6.99 -41.59
C ASP A 802 1.48 6.52 -40.22
N GLY A 803 0.72 6.67 -39.13
CA GLY A 803 1.10 6.30 -37.78
C GLY A 803 2.05 7.29 -37.08
N ILE A 804 2.42 8.40 -37.73
CA ILE A 804 3.46 9.32 -37.25
C ILE A 804 2.86 10.48 -36.45
N GLY A 805 1.86 11.16 -37.01
CA GLY A 805 1.31 12.39 -36.46
C GLY A 805 0.03 12.23 -35.64
N ARG A 806 -0.46 13.38 -35.16
CA ARG A 806 -1.75 13.53 -34.50
C ARG A 806 -2.56 14.64 -35.15
N VAL A 807 -3.88 14.53 -35.13
CA VAL A 807 -4.79 15.53 -35.71
C VAL A 807 -6.09 15.69 -34.92
N ASN A 808 -6.57 16.93 -34.81
CA ASN A 808 -7.98 17.23 -34.52
C ASN A 808 -8.59 18.04 -35.68
N HIS A 809 -9.84 17.74 -36.03
CA HIS A 809 -10.63 18.53 -36.98
C HIS A 809 -11.57 19.49 -36.24
N PHE A 810 -11.88 20.63 -36.83
CA PHE A 810 -12.70 21.67 -36.20
C PHE A 810 -13.87 22.10 -37.08
N ASN A 811 -14.95 22.57 -36.45
CA ASN A 811 -16.23 22.83 -37.12
C ASN A 811 -16.24 24.12 -37.95
N ASN A 812 -15.34 25.07 -37.68
CA ASN A 812 -15.33 26.34 -38.38
C ASN A 812 -14.28 26.38 -39.49
N ASN A 813 -14.64 27.02 -40.59
CA ASN A 813 -13.77 27.35 -41.71
C ASN A 813 -12.93 26.17 -42.25
N ASN A 814 -13.47 24.93 -42.28
CA ASN A 814 -12.76 23.74 -42.76
C ASN A 814 -11.34 23.64 -42.19
N ALA A 815 -11.21 23.44 -40.88
CA ALA A 815 -9.94 23.56 -40.18
C ALA A 815 -9.47 22.25 -39.57
N SER A 816 -8.15 22.07 -39.54
CA SER A 816 -7.46 21.03 -38.77
C SER A 816 -6.23 21.60 -38.08
N ILE A 817 -5.86 21.01 -36.95
CA ILE A 817 -4.52 21.15 -36.37
C ILE A 817 -3.83 19.80 -36.45
N TYR A 818 -2.64 19.78 -37.05
CA TYR A 818 -1.77 18.62 -37.15
C TYR A 818 -0.53 18.81 -36.30
N TRP A 819 -0.01 17.73 -35.72
CA TRP A 819 1.22 17.73 -34.94
C TRP A 819 2.10 16.52 -35.28
N THR A 820 3.41 16.76 -35.31
CA THR A 820 4.45 15.72 -35.20
C THR A 820 5.58 16.25 -34.31
N ALA A 821 6.42 15.35 -33.79
CA ALA A 821 7.61 15.75 -33.04
C ALA A 821 8.60 16.61 -33.87
N ALA A 822 8.61 16.46 -35.21
CA ALA A 822 9.52 17.19 -36.08
C ALA A 822 8.99 18.58 -36.47
N THR A 823 7.68 18.74 -36.61
CA THR A 823 7.06 19.98 -37.09
C THR A 823 6.44 20.83 -35.98
N GLY A 824 6.11 20.23 -34.83
CA GLY A 824 5.22 20.86 -33.86
C GLY A 824 3.78 20.94 -34.37
N ALA A 825 2.91 21.59 -33.58
CA ALA A 825 1.49 21.73 -33.90
C ALA A 825 1.25 22.93 -34.82
N HIS A 826 0.52 22.73 -35.92
CA HIS A 826 0.19 23.77 -36.89
C HIS A 826 -1.25 23.62 -37.41
N TYR A 827 -1.93 24.75 -37.60
CA TYR A 827 -3.28 24.77 -38.16
C TYR A 827 -3.28 25.06 -39.67
N VAL A 828 -4.21 24.41 -40.37
CA VAL A 828 -4.52 24.66 -41.79
C VAL A 828 -6.03 24.84 -41.90
N MET A 829 -6.51 25.86 -42.63
CA MET A 829 -7.93 26.14 -42.74
C MET A 829 -8.37 26.59 -44.14
N GLY A 830 -9.66 26.87 -44.30
CA GLY A 830 -10.26 27.50 -45.46
C GLY A 830 -9.96 26.76 -46.78
N ARG A 831 -9.58 27.53 -47.80
CA ARG A 831 -9.30 27.02 -49.15
C ARG A 831 -8.00 26.21 -49.22
N ILE A 832 -6.99 26.57 -48.41
CA ILE A 832 -5.72 25.85 -48.35
C ILE A 832 -5.95 24.44 -47.78
N TRP A 833 -6.76 24.31 -46.73
CA TRP A 833 -7.15 23.02 -46.19
C TRP A 833 -7.90 22.17 -47.21
N GLN A 834 -8.85 22.75 -47.94
CA GLN A 834 -9.62 22.02 -48.97
C GLN A 834 -8.69 21.50 -50.06
N LYS A 835 -7.73 22.33 -50.45
CA LYS A 835 -6.71 21.96 -51.43
C LYS A 835 -5.84 20.81 -50.93
N TRP A 836 -5.29 20.94 -49.72
CA TRP A 836 -4.44 19.92 -49.13
C TRP A 836 -5.19 18.58 -48.97
N ARG A 837 -6.45 18.62 -48.54
CA ARG A 837 -7.34 17.45 -48.50
C ARG A 837 -7.49 16.79 -49.86
N SER A 838 -7.70 17.57 -50.93
CA SER A 838 -7.84 17.02 -52.29
C SER A 838 -6.57 16.34 -52.80
N LEU A 839 -5.42 16.70 -52.23
CA LEU A 839 -4.10 16.16 -52.56
C LEU A 839 -3.73 14.93 -51.71
N GLY A 840 -4.63 14.46 -50.85
CA GLY A 840 -4.39 13.28 -50.01
C GLY A 840 -3.72 13.58 -48.67
N TRP A 841 -3.83 14.81 -48.17
CA TRP A 841 -3.34 15.21 -46.85
C TRP A 841 -1.83 15.03 -46.65
N GLU A 842 -1.41 14.58 -45.46
CA GLU A 842 -0.01 14.41 -45.06
C GLU A 842 0.74 13.35 -45.86
N VAL A 843 0.03 12.43 -46.52
CA VAL A 843 0.64 11.35 -47.30
C VAL A 843 1.44 11.88 -48.49
N TYR A 844 0.95 12.94 -49.14
CA TYR A 844 1.57 13.49 -50.35
C TYR A 844 2.44 14.72 -50.05
N PHE A 845 1.96 15.67 -49.23
CA PHE A 845 2.67 16.92 -48.94
C PHE A 845 3.46 16.92 -47.63
N GLY A 846 3.34 15.85 -46.81
CA GLY A 846 3.84 15.86 -45.45
C GLY A 846 3.03 16.77 -44.53
N TYR A 847 3.60 17.09 -43.38
CA TYR A 847 2.95 17.83 -42.31
C TYR A 847 3.16 19.34 -42.46
N PRO A 848 2.19 20.17 -42.05
CA PRO A 848 2.38 21.62 -42.03
C PRO A 848 3.56 22.00 -41.13
N THR A 849 4.43 22.89 -41.61
CA THR A 849 5.58 23.46 -40.88
C THR A 849 5.38 24.94 -40.53
N THR A 850 4.27 25.52 -40.97
CA THR A 850 3.78 26.83 -40.56
C THR A 850 2.29 26.76 -40.32
N ASP A 851 1.78 27.68 -39.51
CA ASP A 851 0.35 27.98 -39.52
C ASP A 851 -0.04 28.59 -40.88
N GLU A 852 -1.34 28.66 -41.18
CA GLU A 852 -1.84 29.45 -42.30
C GLU A 852 -1.72 30.96 -42.01
N VAL A 853 -0.68 31.58 -42.56
CA VAL A 853 -0.35 32.99 -42.34
C VAL A 853 -0.61 33.82 -43.60
N ALA A 854 -0.79 35.13 -43.43
CA ALA A 854 -0.87 36.05 -44.55
C ALA A 854 0.47 36.09 -45.30
N THR A 855 0.41 36.20 -46.62
CA THR A 855 1.61 36.48 -47.42
C THR A 855 2.17 37.86 -47.06
N PRO A 856 3.50 38.06 -47.20
CA PRO A 856 4.16 39.35 -46.95
C PRO A 856 3.54 40.57 -47.66
N ASP A 857 2.91 40.40 -48.82
CA ASP A 857 2.21 41.46 -49.56
C ASP A 857 0.83 41.84 -48.96
N GLY A 858 0.34 41.08 -47.98
CA GLY A 858 -0.95 41.27 -47.31
C GLY A 858 -2.18 40.84 -48.13
N VAL A 859 -2.01 40.21 -49.29
CA VAL A 859 -3.12 39.90 -50.21
C VAL A 859 -3.63 38.46 -50.03
N GLY A 860 -2.72 37.49 -49.99
CA GLY A 860 -3.03 36.07 -49.94
C GLY A 860 -2.67 35.44 -48.60
N ARG A 861 -2.72 34.10 -48.60
CA ARG A 861 -2.34 33.26 -47.45
C ARG A 861 -1.54 32.07 -47.95
N TYR A 862 -0.73 31.49 -47.09
CA TYR A 862 0.03 30.29 -47.42
C TYR A 862 0.26 29.36 -46.23
N THR A 863 0.54 28.11 -46.54
CA THR A 863 1.07 27.12 -45.60
C THR A 863 2.25 26.39 -46.24
N HIS A 864 3.35 26.24 -45.49
CA HIS A 864 4.46 25.37 -45.87
C HIS A 864 4.30 23.98 -45.28
N PHE A 865 4.80 22.96 -45.99
CA PHE A 865 4.71 21.56 -45.58
C PHE A 865 6.09 20.87 -45.63
N SER A 866 6.25 19.82 -44.84
CA SER A 866 7.51 19.11 -44.65
C SER A 866 7.97 18.33 -45.89
N GLY A 867 7.07 17.98 -46.80
CA GLY A 867 7.37 17.31 -48.08
C GLY A 867 7.97 18.23 -49.15
N ASN A 868 8.68 19.29 -48.76
CA ASN A 868 9.17 20.36 -49.64
C ASN A 868 8.06 20.98 -50.53
N GLY A 869 6.91 21.25 -49.92
CA GLY A 869 5.74 21.77 -50.62
C GLY A 869 5.15 23.00 -49.94
N SER A 870 4.34 23.75 -50.69
CA SER A 870 3.57 24.89 -50.18
C SER A 870 2.27 25.04 -50.94
N ILE A 871 1.25 25.48 -50.23
CA ILE A 871 -0.04 25.82 -50.85
C ILE A 871 -0.28 27.29 -50.58
N TYR A 872 -0.54 28.04 -51.65
CA TYR A 872 -0.86 29.46 -51.61
C TYR A 872 -2.30 29.66 -52.05
N TRP A 873 -3.00 30.57 -51.38
CA TRP A 873 -4.32 31.04 -51.76
C TRP A 873 -4.31 32.56 -51.93
N SER A 874 -5.01 33.07 -52.92
CA SER A 874 -5.35 34.48 -53.02
C SER A 874 -6.81 34.66 -53.48
N PRO A 875 -7.42 35.82 -53.21
CA PRO A 875 -8.77 36.12 -53.69
C PRO A 875 -8.92 36.05 -55.22
N SER A 876 -7.84 36.28 -55.98
CA SER A 876 -7.87 36.34 -57.45
C SER A 876 -7.50 35.03 -58.13
N THR A 877 -6.88 34.08 -57.42
CA THR A 877 -6.38 32.82 -57.99
C THR A 877 -7.01 31.58 -57.40
N ASP A 878 -7.54 31.60 -56.17
CA ASP A 878 -7.84 30.38 -55.38
C ASP A 878 -6.57 29.62 -54.94
N ALA A 879 -6.74 28.45 -54.30
CA ALA A 879 -5.66 27.69 -53.66
C ALA A 879 -4.95 26.71 -54.61
N PHE A 880 -3.65 26.87 -54.77
CA PHE A 880 -2.80 26.01 -55.62
C PHE A 880 -1.52 25.59 -54.90
N GLU A 881 -1.07 24.38 -55.22
CA GLU A 881 0.16 23.81 -54.68
C GLU A 881 1.39 24.12 -55.54
N ILE A 882 2.54 24.22 -54.88
CA ILE A 882 3.87 24.33 -55.48
C ILE A 882 4.84 23.44 -54.68
N HIS A 883 5.64 22.59 -55.32
CA HIS A 883 6.61 21.72 -54.64
C HIS A 883 7.97 21.59 -55.33
N GLY A 884 8.89 20.88 -54.67
CA GLY A 884 10.18 20.51 -55.22
C GLY A 884 11.02 21.69 -55.73
N SER A 885 11.72 21.48 -56.85
CA SER A 885 12.60 22.51 -57.43
C SER A 885 11.85 23.75 -57.91
N ILE A 886 10.57 23.65 -58.25
CA ILE A 886 9.76 24.82 -58.64
C ILE A 886 9.51 25.69 -57.42
N ARG A 887 9.16 25.10 -56.28
CA ARG A 887 9.04 25.80 -55.00
C ARG A 887 10.35 26.44 -54.59
N ASP A 888 11.46 25.73 -54.72
CA ASP A 888 12.79 26.26 -54.38
C ASP A 888 13.13 27.48 -55.23
N ARG A 889 12.77 27.45 -56.53
CA ARG A 889 12.94 28.61 -57.40
C ARG A 889 12.00 29.75 -57.02
N TYR A 890 10.73 29.46 -56.76
CA TYR A 890 9.73 30.44 -56.33
C TYR A 890 10.21 31.17 -55.06
N LYS A 891 10.76 30.44 -54.08
CA LYS A 891 11.45 31.01 -52.92
C LYS A 891 12.63 31.90 -53.31
N ALA A 892 13.52 31.41 -54.17
CA ALA A 892 14.73 32.12 -54.55
C ALA A 892 14.47 33.45 -55.28
N ILE A 893 13.32 33.59 -55.94
CA ILE A 893 12.92 34.81 -56.66
C ILE A 893 11.98 35.72 -55.85
N GLY A 894 11.78 35.45 -54.56
CA GLY A 894 11.01 36.30 -53.67
C GLY A 894 9.53 35.92 -53.52
N TRP A 895 9.18 34.66 -53.75
CA TRP A 895 7.81 34.12 -53.60
C TRP A 895 6.79 34.93 -54.42
N GLU A 896 5.65 35.28 -53.84
CA GLU A 896 4.56 36.02 -54.49
C GLU A 896 5.00 37.42 -54.94
N ASN A 897 6.00 38.02 -54.30
CA ASN A 897 6.55 39.29 -54.76
C ASN A 897 7.35 39.15 -56.06
N GLY A 898 7.84 37.94 -56.37
CA GLY A 898 8.69 37.68 -57.53
C GLY A 898 7.92 37.46 -58.84
N VAL A 899 6.86 36.66 -58.80
CA VAL A 899 6.04 36.29 -59.99
C VAL A 899 4.53 36.22 -59.69
N GLY A 900 4.10 36.68 -58.52
CA GLY A 900 2.70 36.62 -58.09
C GLY A 900 2.25 35.23 -57.64
N TYR A 901 0.95 35.05 -57.50
CA TYR A 901 0.34 33.83 -56.95
C TYR A 901 0.22 32.73 -58.01
N PRO A 902 0.36 31.45 -57.61
CA PRO A 902 0.10 30.34 -58.53
C PRO A 902 -1.36 30.38 -59.04
N ILE A 903 -1.55 30.00 -60.29
CA ILE A 903 -2.87 29.84 -60.95
C ILE A 903 -3.08 28.40 -61.47
N THR A 904 -2.13 27.51 -61.22
CA THR A 904 -2.21 26.07 -61.48
C THR A 904 -1.48 25.32 -60.37
N ASP A 905 -1.89 24.08 -60.13
CA ASP A 905 -1.02 23.12 -59.43
C ASP A 905 0.21 22.80 -60.26
N GLU A 906 1.20 22.14 -59.64
CA GLU A 906 2.35 21.63 -60.36
C GLU A 906 1.88 20.45 -61.21
N THR A 907 2.05 20.56 -62.52
CA THR A 907 1.63 19.51 -63.45
C THR A 907 2.73 19.16 -64.44
N TRP A 908 2.65 17.95 -65.00
CA TRP A 908 3.58 17.49 -66.03
C TRP A 908 3.40 18.28 -67.32
N THR A 909 4.51 18.58 -67.99
CA THR A 909 4.49 19.11 -69.35
C THR A 909 3.90 18.08 -70.31
N PRO A 910 3.30 18.52 -71.43
CA PRO A 910 3.01 17.66 -72.57
C PRO A 910 4.25 16.81 -72.94
N GLY A 911 4.15 15.48 -72.80
CA GLY A 911 5.25 14.53 -73.04
C GLY A 911 6.04 14.10 -71.80
N SER A 912 5.67 14.54 -70.60
CA SER A 912 6.25 14.11 -69.32
C SER A 912 7.76 14.33 -69.20
N THR A 913 8.28 15.37 -69.85
CA THR A 913 9.72 15.72 -69.90
C THR A 913 10.13 16.78 -68.86
N GLY A 914 9.16 17.31 -68.12
CA GLY A 914 9.33 18.27 -67.06
C GLY A 914 8.02 18.59 -66.37
N LYS A 915 8.03 19.55 -65.46
CA LYS A 915 6.85 20.02 -64.74
C LYS A 915 6.81 21.54 -64.69
N TYR A 916 5.65 22.12 -64.42
CA TYR A 916 5.51 23.56 -64.30
C TYR A 916 4.38 23.99 -63.36
N ASN A 917 4.50 25.23 -62.88
CA ASN A 917 3.39 26.02 -62.36
C ASN A 917 3.28 27.32 -63.17
N HIS A 918 2.04 27.79 -63.36
CA HIS A 918 1.78 29.15 -63.82
C HIS A 918 1.46 30.07 -62.63
N PHE A 919 1.80 31.35 -62.76
CA PHE A 919 1.60 32.38 -61.75
C PHE A 919 1.00 33.65 -62.35
N ARG A 920 0.44 34.54 -61.54
CA ARG A 920 -0.14 35.81 -61.98
C ARG A 920 0.24 36.98 -61.07
N GLN A 921 0.79 38.04 -61.67
CA GLN A 921 1.14 39.30 -60.99
C GLN A 921 0.87 40.50 -61.90
N GLY A 922 0.24 41.56 -61.39
CA GLY A 922 0.12 42.84 -62.10
C GLY A 922 -0.53 42.75 -63.49
N GLY A 923 -1.45 41.80 -63.71
CA GLY A 923 -2.13 41.57 -65.00
C GLY A 923 -1.34 40.71 -66.00
N PHE A 924 -0.13 40.27 -65.66
CA PHE A 924 0.67 39.34 -66.46
C PHE A 924 0.70 37.96 -65.83
N ASP A 925 0.69 36.94 -66.69
CA ASP A 925 0.97 35.57 -66.28
C ASP A 925 2.48 35.30 -66.37
N HIS A 926 3.00 34.52 -65.43
CA HIS A 926 4.38 34.05 -65.35
C HIS A 926 4.39 32.52 -65.29
N SER A 927 5.55 31.89 -65.48
CA SER A 927 5.70 30.44 -65.29
C SER A 927 7.01 30.12 -64.62
N ILE A 928 7.05 29.02 -63.89
CA ILE A 928 8.30 28.37 -63.48
C ILE A 928 8.26 26.93 -64.00
N TYR A 929 9.30 26.54 -64.74
CA TYR A 929 9.44 25.21 -65.32
C TYR A 929 10.65 24.49 -64.75
N TRP A 930 10.46 23.22 -64.44
CA TRP A 930 11.51 22.26 -64.13
C TRP A 930 11.61 21.23 -65.25
N ARG A 931 12.82 20.80 -65.57
CA ARG A 931 13.09 19.79 -66.60
C ARG A 931 13.53 18.48 -65.96
N ALA A 932 13.01 17.36 -66.45
CA ALA A 932 13.45 16.04 -66.00
C ALA A 932 14.96 15.86 -66.18
N GLY A 933 15.62 15.40 -65.13
CA GLY A 933 17.08 15.22 -65.09
C GLY A 933 17.86 16.44 -64.59
N THR A 934 17.21 17.53 -64.19
CA THR A 934 17.86 18.67 -63.50
C THR A 934 17.39 18.77 -62.04
N ASN A 935 18.10 19.55 -61.23
CA ASN A 935 17.72 19.91 -59.86
C ASN A 935 17.36 21.40 -59.71
N VAL A 936 17.23 22.11 -60.82
CA VAL A 936 16.93 23.56 -60.87
C VAL A 936 15.73 23.80 -61.77
N ALA A 937 14.83 24.67 -61.33
CA ALA A 937 13.74 25.21 -62.11
C ALA A 937 14.01 26.68 -62.46
N TRP A 938 13.43 27.16 -63.55
CA TRP A 938 13.63 28.52 -64.03
C TRP A 938 12.30 29.21 -64.33
N GLU A 939 12.21 30.48 -63.94
CA GLU A 939 11.09 31.35 -64.17
C GLU A 939 11.19 32.07 -65.52
N VAL A 940 10.06 32.18 -66.21
CA VAL A 940 9.91 32.96 -67.44
C VAL A 940 8.80 33.98 -67.21
N LYS A 941 9.08 35.27 -67.41
CA LYS A 941 8.21 36.36 -66.98
C LYS A 941 7.65 37.18 -68.15
N GLY A 942 6.48 37.80 -67.91
CA GLY A 942 5.92 38.88 -68.72
C GLY A 942 5.92 38.61 -70.24
N MET A 943 6.41 39.59 -71.00
CA MET A 943 6.42 39.55 -72.47
C MET A 943 7.28 38.43 -73.06
N ILE A 944 8.39 38.07 -72.39
CA ILE A 944 9.25 36.95 -72.82
C ILE A 944 8.48 35.63 -72.73
N ARG A 945 7.72 35.42 -71.65
CA ARG A 945 6.85 34.25 -71.52
C ARG A 945 5.75 34.23 -72.58
N LEU A 946 5.10 35.37 -72.85
CA LEU A 946 4.06 35.46 -73.87
C LEU A 946 4.59 35.02 -75.23
N ARG A 947 5.78 35.48 -75.62
CA ARG A 947 6.41 35.04 -76.86
C ARG A 947 6.74 33.55 -76.84
N TRP A 948 7.32 33.04 -75.75
CA TRP A 948 7.66 31.63 -75.63
C TRP A 948 6.42 30.72 -75.69
N ARG A 949 5.30 31.12 -75.08
CA ARG A 949 3.99 30.46 -75.24
C ARG A 949 3.59 30.38 -76.71
N ASP A 950 3.65 31.50 -77.42
CA ASP A 950 3.21 31.58 -78.83
C ASP A 950 4.06 30.71 -79.76
N LEU A 951 5.30 30.40 -79.34
CA LEU A 951 6.19 29.45 -80.02
C LEU A 951 5.94 27.98 -79.67
N GLY A 952 5.05 27.68 -78.72
CA GLY A 952 4.76 26.32 -78.25
C GLY A 952 5.48 25.90 -76.97
N TRP A 953 5.87 26.84 -76.11
CA TRP A 953 6.47 26.55 -74.80
C TRP A 953 7.73 25.67 -74.87
N GLU A 954 7.89 24.71 -73.98
CA GLU A 954 9.02 23.78 -73.93
C GLU A 954 9.10 22.82 -75.11
N THR A 955 8.00 22.68 -75.88
CA THR A 955 7.99 21.94 -77.14
C THR A 955 8.44 22.78 -78.33
N SER A 956 8.62 24.09 -78.14
CA SER A 956 9.16 24.98 -79.17
C SER A 956 10.59 24.62 -79.53
N TYR A 957 11.08 25.19 -80.63
CA TYR A 957 12.47 25.00 -81.07
C TYR A 957 13.51 25.52 -80.06
N LEU A 958 13.09 26.31 -79.05
CA LEU A 958 13.96 26.83 -77.99
C LEU A 958 14.14 25.84 -76.83
N GLY A 959 13.17 24.94 -76.59
CA GLY A 959 13.17 23.99 -75.48
C GLY A 959 12.83 24.61 -74.11
N PHE A 960 13.23 23.94 -73.03
CA PHE A 960 13.06 24.40 -71.64
C PHE A 960 13.91 25.64 -71.33
N PRO A 961 13.49 26.51 -70.38
CA PRO A 961 14.32 27.60 -69.89
C PRO A 961 15.56 27.06 -69.15
N THR A 962 16.68 27.75 -69.31
CA THR A 962 17.97 27.47 -68.65
C THR A 962 18.47 28.65 -67.82
N SER A 963 17.76 29.77 -67.82
CA SER A 963 17.98 30.91 -66.92
C SER A 963 16.65 31.57 -66.53
N GLY A 964 16.68 32.32 -65.42
CA GLY A 964 15.67 33.34 -65.13
C GLY A 964 15.82 34.55 -66.06
N GLU A 965 14.93 35.53 -65.92
CA GLU A 965 15.05 36.80 -66.66
C GLU A 965 16.14 37.70 -66.05
N TYR A 966 17.13 38.08 -66.84
CA TYR A 966 18.22 38.97 -66.42
C TYR A 966 18.36 40.20 -67.33
N ASN A 967 19.02 41.24 -66.80
CA ASN A 967 19.23 42.50 -67.52
C ASN A 967 20.31 42.34 -68.60
N ILE A 968 20.03 42.91 -69.76
CA ILE A 968 20.99 43.17 -70.84
C ILE A 968 20.96 44.66 -71.19
N PRO A 969 21.96 45.24 -71.89
CA PRO A 969 22.02 46.69 -72.13
C PRO A 969 20.76 47.30 -72.76
N THR A 970 20.04 46.54 -73.58
CA THR A 970 18.83 47.00 -74.29
C THR A 970 17.52 46.59 -73.63
N GLY A 971 17.54 45.86 -72.52
CA GLY A 971 16.35 45.38 -71.83
C GLY A 971 16.56 44.10 -71.04
N LYS A 972 15.76 43.06 -71.33
CA LYS A 972 15.72 41.79 -70.59
C LYS A 972 15.99 40.61 -71.50
N ARG A 973 16.52 39.52 -70.94
CA ARG A 973 16.77 38.26 -71.65
C ARG A 973 16.50 37.05 -70.76
N SER A 974 15.96 35.99 -71.35
CA SER A 974 15.95 34.64 -70.78
C SER A 974 16.56 33.66 -71.78
N ASP A 975 17.39 32.75 -71.27
CA ASP A 975 18.02 31.68 -72.04
C ASP A 975 17.22 30.39 -71.94
N PHE A 976 17.21 29.64 -73.03
CA PHE A 976 16.58 28.33 -73.20
C PHE A 976 17.62 27.32 -73.68
N GLN A 977 17.26 26.03 -73.73
CA GLN A 977 18.18 24.95 -74.11
C GLN A 977 18.87 25.17 -75.47
N TYR A 978 18.14 25.73 -76.45
CA TYR A 978 18.61 25.83 -77.83
C TYR A 978 18.58 27.28 -78.36
N GLY A 979 18.36 28.27 -77.51
CA GLY A 979 18.32 29.67 -77.91
C GLY A 979 18.00 30.62 -76.76
N TYR A 980 17.55 31.82 -77.08
CA TYR A 980 17.17 32.85 -76.11
C TYR A 980 16.05 33.74 -76.64
N ILE A 981 15.38 34.45 -75.73
CA ILE A 981 14.41 35.50 -76.06
C ILE A 981 14.83 36.79 -75.35
N THR A 982 14.84 37.91 -76.07
CA THR A 982 15.06 39.26 -75.51
C THR A 982 13.79 40.10 -75.57
N TYR A 983 13.64 40.99 -74.61
CA TYR A 983 12.63 42.03 -74.59
C TYR A 983 13.30 43.39 -74.44
N ASN A 984 13.10 44.29 -75.40
CA ASN A 984 13.62 45.65 -75.34
C ASN A 984 12.63 46.55 -74.60
N GLY A 985 13.04 47.03 -73.42
CA GLY A 985 12.18 47.86 -72.57
C GLY A 985 11.88 49.25 -73.12
N SER A 986 12.67 49.74 -74.09
CA SER A 986 12.49 51.07 -74.69
C SER A 986 11.61 51.06 -75.94
N THR A 987 11.61 49.96 -76.71
CA THR A 987 10.85 49.85 -77.97
C THR A 987 9.66 48.88 -77.88
N GLY A 988 9.62 48.04 -76.83
CA GLY A 988 8.66 46.95 -76.71
C GLY A 988 8.96 45.76 -77.63
N ALA A 989 10.06 45.78 -78.39
CA ALA A 989 10.40 44.72 -79.33
C ALA A 989 10.77 43.42 -78.58
N ILE A 990 10.28 42.28 -79.09
CA ILE A 990 10.60 40.94 -78.58
C ILE A 990 11.26 40.16 -79.71
N GLU A 991 12.46 39.66 -79.48
CA GLU A 991 13.20 38.85 -80.46
C GLU A 991 13.54 37.49 -79.86
N ASP A 992 13.17 36.41 -80.55
CA ASP A 992 13.60 35.04 -80.27
C ASP A 992 14.69 34.60 -81.27
N ARG A 993 15.75 33.94 -80.77
CA ARG A 993 16.83 33.41 -81.62
C ARG A 993 17.30 32.04 -81.15
N ARG A 994 17.60 31.17 -82.11
CA ARG A 994 18.33 29.91 -81.89
C ARG A 994 19.83 30.18 -81.73
N TYR A 995 20.51 29.39 -80.90
CA TYR A 995 21.98 29.39 -80.82
C TYR A 995 22.63 28.95 -82.12
#